data_AF-A0A7Y8IRC3-F1
#
_entry.id   AF-A0A7Y8IRC3-F1
#
_cell.length_a   1.000
_cell.length_b   1.000
_cell.length_c   1.000
_cell.angle_alpha   90.00
_cell.angle_beta   90.00
_cell.angle_gamma   90.00
#
_symmetry.space_group_name_H-M   'P 1'
#
loop_
_entity.id
_entity.type
_entity.pdbx_description
1 polymer ?
#
loop_
_entity_poly.entity_id
_entity_poly.type
_entity_poly.pdbx_seq_one_letter_code
_entity_poly.pdbx_strand_id
1 'polypeptide(L)'
;MARTARWLVLPLGWALVAAVSASEAASRSEWNVDDVVRVERTSEWVLSRDGSRAVWVRSEVVVEGKEERRVSNLWLTRVREGASSPLTQGHDTVSSPALSPDGSQVAFLSTRRIPGAGEEVASPQVWLMPLEGGEATPLTRFDRPVKGVAWIDSTSLLVVAAESRSLWEQEREAVGDDSTPVDEAEHTPPVRLFRVSLAGGKVTRLMQNENWIERVAVSPDGRRAVVVAQQSVTYEFDQRVPPTTELLNLADGTSVRLFADGVLRPEAVRWAPDASGFFFVNEFSRHPRYRQATVRQLWFFDVARGSAEHVSQGWERGLGGAFAPTTSGVVALLADGVHFRPVRLARGRDGWQRVELVGRRAATIRDLVASADGGVVLFESSTATEPPQWYAARMEGNTIVEERVVTDLNRRYVGKPTGRAEVIRWKGARNEEVEGILYYPLAYEPGKRYPLVLDLHGGPAGTDADEWSQSWTSPIMLWRQRGAFVLQVNYHGSAGYGLDWVESIGGGKYYELEIPDIEKGVDELLRRGLVDPQRLASSGWSNGGILTVELITRTQRYRAAAVGAADVEWISDWGNVAFGAAFDNYYLGGPPWEIPQVYLAKSPLFRLASVTTPTIVTTGTADTSVPPGQSRSLFHALQQIGAAPVRLVLFPGEEHALEKIVHQRRKVEEDLAWFDRYLFASPQREQEGVKAGSLLEGLLLRHAAARVGAAFGVLQGGVLVPETVAVGELEVGRFEVTRAQFAAFDPRLALAPGEENLPVAGVSFQQAQAYAAWLAERTGRAFRLPTLEEAEKLAEDAGRNGNTLDRWAGYSPNPDDTRALHRTLAQLPAGALLLPVGSLAPWAAEGVFDLDGNVAEWAVASDGSGQVVGASADLPRDERSTAPATPAYTGLRVVVGPLPGRGATSGPVGWGAIQPPARQAGSAGRGPRGR
;
A
#
# COMPACT_ATOMS: atom_id res chain seq x y z
N MET A 1 44.16 -58.71 -11.24
CA MET A 1 44.52 -57.69 -10.22
C MET A 1 43.85 -56.38 -10.59
N ALA A 2 43.35 -55.67 -9.58
CA ALA A 2 42.87 -54.28 -9.56
C ALA A 2 41.68 -53.95 -10.49
N ARG A 3 40.48 -53.72 -9.93
CA ARG A 3 40.01 -52.47 -9.28
C ARG A 3 39.93 -51.28 -10.24
N THR A 4 38.84 -50.54 -10.05
CA THR A 4 38.53 -49.17 -10.50
C THR A 4 37.72 -49.02 -11.80
N ALA A 5 36.39 -48.97 -11.64
CA ALA A 5 35.51 -48.26 -12.57
C ALA A 5 34.88 -47.08 -11.81
N ARG A 6 35.09 -45.88 -12.38
CA ARG A 6 34.72 -44.56 -11.89
C ARG A 6 33.19 -44.41 -11.84
N TRP A 7 32.68 -43.84 -10.76
CA TRP A 7 31.31 -43.35 -10.67
C TRP A 7 31.21 -41.93 -11.23
N LEU A 8 30.38 -41.77 -12.26
CA LEU A 8 29.68 -40.52 -12.56
C LEU A 8 28.64 -40.28 -11.46
N VAL A 9 28.64 -39.08 -10.89
CA VAL A 9 27.55 -38.56 -10.05
C VAL A 9 26.74 -37.57 -10.89
N LEU A 10 25.46 -37.88 -11.10
CA LEU A 10 24.44 -36.95 -11.60
C LEU A 10 23.60 -36.46 -10.41
N PRO A 11 23.28 -35.16 -10.28
CA PRO A 11 22.68 -34.61 -9.06
C PRO A 11 21.15 -34.70 -9.10
N LEU A 12 20.57 -35.56 -8.28
CA LEU A 12 19.12 -35.64 -8.02
C LEU A 12 18.68 -34.82 -6.78
N GLY A 13 19.54 -33.93 -6.27
CA GLY A 13 19.40 -33.28 -4.96
C GLY A 13 18.76 -31.89 -4.94
N TRP A 14 18.20 -31.39 -6.05
CA TRP A 14 17.73 -29.99 -6.14
C TRP A 14 16.20 -29.81 -6.07
N ALA A 15 15.41 -30.89 -6.06
CA ALA A 15 13.95 -30.80 -6.16
C ALA A 15 13.20 -30.68 -4.81
N LEU A 16 13.78 -31.14 -3.68
CA LEU A 16 13.11 -31.12 -2.37
C LEU A 16 13.35 -29.85 -1.53
N VAL A 17 14.42 -29.09 -1.81
CA VAL A 17 14.70 -27.82 -1.10
C VAL A 17 13.78 -26.69 -1.58
N ALA A 18 13.19 -26.81 -2.79
CA ALA A 18 12.30 -25.80 -3.36
C ALA A 18 10.87 -25.79 -2.77
N ALA A 19 10.43 -26.88 -2.14
CA ALA A 19 9.03 -27.02 -1.68
C ALA A 19 8.79 -26.46 -0.27
N VAL A 20 9.80 -26.50 0.62
CA VAL A 20 9.71 -25.99 2.01
C VAL A 20 9.73 -24.47 2.05
N SER A 21 10.48 -23.80 1.16
CA SER A 21 10.48 -22.33 1.05
C SER A 21 9.19 -21.72 0.45
N ALA A 22 8.30 -22.53 -0.14
CA ALA A 22 7.10 -22.04 -0.82
C ALA A 22 5.90 -21.82 0.12
N SER A 23 5.79 -22.58 1.21
CA SER A 23 4.67 -22.48 2.16
C SER A 23 4.87 -21.40 3.22
N GLU A 24 6.12 -21.18 3.66
CA GLU A 24 6.47 -20.03 4.52
C GLU A 24 6.42 -18.70 3.75
N ALA A 25 6.64 -18.75 2.44
CA ALA A 25 6.33 -17.66 1.54
C ALA A 25 4.82 -17.42 1.45
N ALA A 26 3.95 -18.44 1.51
CA ALA A 26 2.51 -18.30 1.24
C ALA A 26 1.76 -17.37 2.23
N SER A 27 2.00 -17.41 3.55
CA SER A 27 1.35 -16.47 4.49
C SER A 27 2.01 -15.07 4.51
N ARG A 28 3.30 -14.99 4.14
CA ARG A 28 3.97 -13.71 3.81
C ARG A 28 3.58 -13.20 2.42
N SER A 29 2.95 -14.01 1.58
CA SER A 29 2.67 -13.70 0.17
C SER A 29 1.36 -12.94 -0.02
N GLU A 30 0.37 -13.10 0.85
CA GLU A 30 -0.92 -12.44 0.65
C GLU A 30 -0.86 -10.93 0.92
N TRP A 31 -1.54 -10.16 0.09
CA TRP A 31 -1.73 -8.72 0.24
C TRP A 31 -2.73 -8.41 1.35
N ASN A 32 -2.43 -7.39 2.15
CA ASN A 32 -3.31 -6.86 3.19
C ASN A 32 -3.38 -5.33 3.14
N VAL A 33 -4.20 -4.72 4.00
CA VAL A 33 -4.41 -3.25 4.00
C VAL A 33 -3.13 -2.49 4.38
N ASP A 34 -2.25 -3.03 5.23
CA ASP A 34 -0.96 -2.40 5.56
C ASP A 34 -0.08 -2.24 4.32
N ASP A 35 -0.09 -3.22 3.42
CA ASP A 35 0.69 -3.16 2.17
C ASP A 35 0.26 -2.00 1.26
N VAL A 36 -0.97 -1.49 1.44
CA VAL A 36 -1.57 -0.41 0.64
C VAL A 36 -1.36 0.97 1.25
N VAL A 37 -1.44 1.07 2.58
CA VAL A 37 -1.37 2.38 3.26
C VAL A 37 0.05 2.72 3.73
N ARG A 38 0.91 1.72 3.88
CA ARG A 38 2.32 1.87 4.32
C ARG A 38 3.33 1.79 3.16
N VAL A 39 2.93 2.26 1.98
CA VAL A 39 3.81 2.35 0.80
C VAL A 39 4.96 3.32 1.09
N GLU A 40 6.17 2.85 0.86
CA GLU A 40 7.39 3.65 0.85
C GLU A 40 7.57 4.31 -0.51
N ARG A 41 7.90 5.59 -0.50
CA ARG A 41 8.08 6.40 -1.71
C ARG A 41 9.38 7.17 -1.65
N THR A 42 9.89 7.52 -2.82
CA THR A 42 11.00 8.47 -2.97
C THR A 42 10.50 9.76 -3.60
N SER A 43 11.12 10.87 -3.27
CA SER A 43 10.88 12.15 -3.92
C SER A 43 12.13 13.03 -3.93
N GLU A 44 12.08 14.11 -4.71
CA GLU A 44 13.03 15.24 -4.63
C GLU A 44 14.50 14.83 -4.80
N TRP A 45 14.80 14.03 -5.82
CA TRP A 45 16.17 13.66 -6.16
C TRP A 45 16.99 14.88 -6.62
N VAL A 46 18.13 15.09 -5.99
CA VAL A 46 19.10 16.16 -6.31
C VAL A 46 20.47 15.54 -6.49
N LEU A 47 20.97 15.59 -7.72
CA LEU A 47 22.27 15.05 -8.10
C LEU A 47 23.36 16.12 -7.96
N SER A 48 24.55 15.73 -7.48
CA SER A 48 25.72 16.61 -7.45
C SER A 48 26.18 16.97 -8.86
N ARG A 49 26.87 18.11 -9.01
CA ARG A 49 27.32 18.61 -10.33
C ARG A 49 28.19 17.62 -11.09
N ASP A 50 29.03 16.88 -10.38
CA ASP A 50 29.93 15.85 -10.92
C ASP A 50 29.25 14.49 -11.12
N GLY A 51 27.96 14.36 -10.78
CA GLY A 51 27.20 13.12 -10.88
C GLY A 51 27.64 12.00 -9.92
N SER A 52 28.52 12.29 -8.95
CA SER A 52 29.06 11.26 -8.06
C SER A 52 28.14 10.92 -6.88
N ARG A 53 27.23 11.84 -6.52
CA ARG A 53 26.37 11.74 -5.33
C ARG A 53 24.96 12.23 -5.63
N ALA A 54 23.96 11.63 -5.00
CA ALA A 54 22.60 12.16 -5.02
C ALA A 54 22.01 12.21 -3.61
N VAL A 55 21.28 13.28 -3.31
CA VAL A 55 20.43 13.36 -2.13
C VAL A 55 18.98 13.24 -2.55
N TRP A 56 18.17 12.54 -1.77
CA TRP A 56 16.76 12.33 -2.05
C TRP A 56 15.99 12.12 -0.75
N VAL A 57 14.67 12.21 -0.81
CA VAL A 57 13.78 12.04 0.33
C VAL A 57 13.11 10.68 0.25
N ARG A 58 13.18 9.90 1.34
CA ARG A 58 12.36 8.69 1.53
C ARG A 58 11.19 9.03 2.43
N SER A 59 9.97 8.71 2.01
CA SER A 59 8.77 8.78 2.83
C SER A 59 8.28 7.38 3.19
N GLU A 60 8.00 7.15 4.48
CA GLU A 60 7.55 5.85 4.99
C GLU A 60 6.60 6.03 6.17
N VAL A 61 5.84 4.98 6.49
CA VAL A 61 4.99 4.95 7.69
C VAL A 61 5.73 4.23 8.81
N VAL A 62 5.95 4.94 9.93
CA VAL A 62 6.52 4.38 11.15
C VAL A 62 5.39 4.09 12.15
N VAL A 63 5.50 2.95 12.83
CA VAL A 63 4.53 2.49 13.83
C VAL A 63 5.19 2.50 15.21
N GLU A 64 4.62 3.24 16.15
CA GLU A 64 5.11 3.34 17.53
C GLU A 64 3.97 3.08 18.51
N GLY A 65 3.96 1.89 19.09
CA GLY A 65 2.85 1.45 19.94
C GLY A 65 1.54 1.39 19.15
N LYS A 66 0.64 2.35 19.41
CA LYS A 66 -0.66 2.48 18.72
C LYS A 66 -0.70 3.62 17.70
N GLU A 67 0.36 4.40 17.60
CA GLU A 67 0.43 5.54 16.68
C GLU A 67 1.10 5.13 15.38
N GLU A 68 0.48 5.53 14.26
CA GLU A 68 1.03 5.41 12.92
C GLU A 68 1.21 6.80 12.34
N ARG A 69 2.39 7.08 11.79
CA ARG A 69 2.67 8.38 11.18
C ARG A 69 3.53 8.26 9.96
N ARG A 70 3.24 9.10 8.98
CA ARG A 70 4.11 9.30 7.84
C ARG A 70 5.29 10.16 8.27
N VAL A 71 6.50 9.68 8.02
CA VAL A 71 7.75 10.44 8.24
C VAL A 71 8.49 10.56 6.93
N SER A 72 9.41 11.51 6.83
CA SER A 72 10.33 11.60 5.71
C SER A 72 11.75 11.90 6.15
N ASN A 73 12.71 11.25 5.50
CA ASN A 73 14.13 11.31 5.84
C ASN A 73 14.99 11.51 4.59
N LEU A 74 16.11 12.21 4.74
CA LEU A 74 17.11 12.36 3.69
C LEU A 74 17.96 11.10 3.56
N TRP A 75 18.28 10.77 2.32
CA TRP A 75 19.18 9.69 1.95
C TRP A 75 20.26 10.21 1.01
N LEU A 76 21.46 9.65 1.13
CA LEU A 76 22.59 9.89 0.24
C LEU A 76 22.86 8.62 -0.56
N THR A 77 22.94 8.75 -1.88
CA THR A 77 23.40 7.72 -2.81
C THR A 77 24.79 8.07 -3.31
N ARG A 78 25.76 7.16 -3.15
CA ARG A 78 27.06 7.21 -3.85
C ARG A 78 26.91 6.49 -5.18
N VAL A 79 26.78 7.27 -6.26
CA VAL A 79 26.28 6.79 -7.56
C VAL A 79 27.14 5.68 -8.16
N ARG A 80 28.47 5.82 -8.12
CA ARG A 80 29.40 4.81 -8.67
C ARG A 80 29.41 3.50 -7.89
N GLU A 81 29.16 3.57 -6.59
CA GLU A 81 29.12 2.41 -5.70
C GLU A 81 27.77 1.70 -5.75
N GLY A 82 26.70 2.41 -6.14
CA GLY A 82 25.33 1.91 -6.07
C GLY A 82 24.83 1.74 -4.64
N ALA A 83 25.42 2.49 -3.70
CA ALA A 83 25.14 2.37 -2.27
C ALA A 83 24.40 3.59 -1.75
N SER A 84 23.33 3.37 -0.98
CA SER A 84 22.52 4.42 -0.36
C SER A 84 22.44 4.26 1.15
N SER A 85 22.54 5.38 1.85
CA SER A 85 22.51 5.44 3.32
C SER A 85 21.66 6.62 3.80
N PRO A 86 20.92 6.47 4.92
CA PRO A 86 20.18 7.58 5.49
C PRO A 86 21.14 8.65 6.01
N LEU A 87 20.82 9.92 5.72
CA LEU A 87 21.47 11.09 6.30
C LEU A 87 20.74 11.56 7.55
N THR A 88 19.41 11.50 7.53
CA THR A 88 18.57 11.77 8.70
C THR A 88 17.82 10.51 9.11
N GLN A 89 17.53 10.41 10.40
CA GLN A 89 16.58 9.43 10.94
C GLN A 89 15.73 10.14 11.98
N GLY A 90 14.48 9.70 12.09
CA GLY A 90 13.57 10.19 13.10
C GLY A 90 12.14 10.29 12.58
N HIS A 91 11.50 11.31 13.11
CA HIS A 91 10.07 11.36 13.36
C HIS A 91 9.43 12.63 12.80
N ASP A 92 10.26 13.44 12.18
CA ASP A 92 9.90 14.71 11.59
C ASP A 92 9.59 14.50 10.10
N THR A 93 9.05 15.55 9.48
CA THR A 93 9.00 15.65 8.02
C THR A 93 10.24 16.38 7.56
N VAL A 94 10.89 15.85 6.52
CA VAL A 94 11.98 16.49 5.78
C VAL A 94 11.60 16.63 4.30
N SER A 95 11.92 17.78 3.70
CA SER A 95 11.66 18.10 2.29
C SER A 95 12.64 19.14 1.74
N SER A 96 12.56 19.42 0.44
CA SER A 96 13.34 20.45 -0.26
C SER A 96 14.86 20.37 -0.05
N PRO A 97 15.51 19.19 -0.25
CA PRO A 97 16.95 19.10 -0.20
C PRO A 97 17.60 19.97 -1.28
N ALA A 98 18.66 20.68 -0.92
CA ALA A 98 19.48 21.48 -1.82
C ALA A 98 20.95 21.29 -1.48
N LEU A 99 21.74 20.80 -2.45
CA LEU A 99 23.19 20.64 -2.30
C LEU A 99 23.92 21.98 -2.42
N SER A 100 24.91 22.20 -1.55
CA SER A 100 25.79 23.37 -1.65
C SER A 100 26.55 23.35 -2.98
N PRO A 101 26.99 24.52 -3.51
CA PRO A 101 27.66 24.59 -4.80
C PRO A 101 28.93 23.73 -4.91
N ASP A 102 29.62 23.52 -3.78
CA ASP A 102 30.80 22.66 -3.65
C ASP A 102 30.47 21.19 -3.33
N GLY A 103 29.20 20.86 -3.09
CA GLY A 103 28.72 19.52 -2.77
C GLY A 103 29.11 19.02 -1.37
N SER A 104 29.59 19.88 -0.48
CA SER A 104 30.04 19.49 0.87
C SER A 104 28.90 19.41 1.90
N GLN A 105 27.79 20.12 1.67
CA GLN A 105 26.67 20.27 2.60
C GLN A 105 25.32 20.14 1.89
N VAL A 106 24.28 19.84 2.67
CA VAL A 106 22.88 19.89 2.24
C VAL A 106 22.09 20.83 3.14
N ALA A 107 21.32 21.72 2.50
CA ALA A 107 20.26 22.50 3.13
C ALA A 107 18.92 21.79 2.87
N PHE A 108 18.02 21.80 3.85
CA PHE A 108 16.70 21.17 3.71
C PHE A 108 15.70 21.81 4.66
N LEU A 109 14.41 21.56 4.42
CA LEU A 109 13.34 21.95 5.33
C LEU A 109 13.03 20.81 6.28
N SER A 110 12.85 21.11 7.56
CA SER A 110 12.41 20.12 8.54
C SER A 110 11.49 20.70 9.60
N THR A 111 10.49 19.91 9.99
CA THR A 111 9.60 20.17 11.13
C THR A 111 10.22 19.72 12.46
N ARG A 112 11.53 19.44 12.50
CA ARG A 112 12.21 19.09 13.74
C ARG A 112 12.13 20.23 14.75
N ARG A 113 11.92 19.89 16.02
CA ARG A 113 11.96 20.87 17.11
C ARG A 113 13.34 21.52 17.20
N ILE A 114 13.35 22.85 17.21
CA ILE A 114 14.58 23.63 17.35
C ILE A 114 15.04 23.63 18.82
N PRO A 115 16.30 23.25 19.14
CA PRO A 115 16.83 23.31 20.50
C PRO A 115 16.69 24.70 21.12
N GLY A 116 16.17 24.73 22.36
CA GLY A 116 15.93 25.95 23.12
C GLY A 116 14.75 26.80 22.66
N ALA A 117 14.04 26.41 21.59
CA ALA A 117 12.71 26.96 21.33
C ALA A 117 11.70 26.35 22.33
N GLY A 118 10.71 27.13 22.76
CA GLY A 118 9.69 26.73 23.74
C GLY A 118 8.81 25.56 23.28
N GLU A 119 7.61 25.43 23.84
CA GLU A 119 6.64 24.38 23.43
C GLU A 119 5.87 24.72 22.14
N GLU A 120 6.40 25.60 21.29
CA GLU A 120 5.77 25.94 20.00
C GLU A 120 5.69 24.72 19.07
N VAL A 121 4.57 24.64 18.34
CA VAL A 121 4.35 23.62 17.30
C VAL A 121 5.46 23.75 16.26
N ALA A 122 6.18 22.65 16.03
CA ALA A 122 7.31 22.67 15.12
C ALA A 122 6.86 22.87 13.66
N SER A 123 7.26 23.99 13.06
CA SER A 123 7.01 24.33 11.67
C SER A 123 8.25 24.07 10.81
N PRO A 124 8.11 23.88 9.48
CA PRO A 124 9.24 23.76 8.57
C PRO A 124 10.19 24.96 8.67
N GLN A 125 11.45 24.68 9.03
CA GLN A 125 12.55 25.66 9.06
C GLN A 125 13.74 25.13 8.26
N VAL A 126 14.71 25.98 7.93
CA VAL A 126 15.92 25.57 7.21
C VAL A 126 16.92 24.92 8.18
N TRP A 127 17.37 23.73 7.82
CA TRP A 127 18.43 22.98 8.50
C TRP A 127 19.61 22.75 7.56
N LEU A 128 20.80 22.71 8.13
CA LEU A 128 22.06 22.43 7.44
C LEU A 128 22.72 21.18 8.03
N MET A 129 23.30 20.35 7.17
CA MET A 129 24.19 19.27 7.62
C MET A 129 25.32 18.98 6.61
N PRO A 130 26.48 18.47 7.08
CA PRO A 130 27.52 17.94 6.21
C PRO A 130 27.03 16.73 5.41
N LEU A 131 27.42 16.64 4.14
CA LEU A 131 26.97 15.57 3.26
C LEU A 131 27.56 14.19 3.63
N GLU A 132 28.76 14.16 4.22
CA GLU A 132 29.41 12.91 4.67
C GLU A 132 28.90 12.41 6.03
N GLY A 133 27.90 13.08 6.62
CA GLY A 133 27.37 12.76 7.93
C GLY A 133 27.84 13.72 9.04
N GLY A 134 27.03 13.79 10.09
CA GLY A 134 27.12 14.78 11.17
C GLY A 134 25.72 15.18 11.65
N GLU A 135 25.64 15.96 12.71
CA GLU A 135 24.35 16.46 13.20
C GLU A 135 23.83 17.61 12.33
N ALA A 136 22.52 17.58 12.05
CA ALA A 136 21.86 18.71 11.40
C ALA A 136 21.64 19.85 12.40
N THR A 137 21.93 21.07 11.95
CA THR A 137 21.80 22.29 12.76
C THR A 137 20.74 23.22 12.16
N PRO A 138 19.88 23.84 12.99
CA PRO A 138 18.87 24.78 12.50
C PRO A 138 19.55 26.09 12.11
N LEU A 139 19.26 26.58 10.91
CA LEU A 139 19.78 27.86 10.41
C LEU A 139 18.79 29.00 10.62
N THR A 140 17.48 28.72 10.53
CA THR A 140 16.43 29.75 10.60
C THR A 140 15.45 29.54 11.75
N ARG A 141 14.78 30.63 12.15
CA ARG A 141 13.72 30.68 13.17
C ARG A 141 12.66 31.70 12.75
N PHE A 142 12.07 31.50 11.57
CA PHE A 142 10.94 32.33 11.14
C PHE A 142 9.70 32.03 11.99
N ASP A 143 8.86 33.04 12.24
CA ASP A 143 7.58 32.89 12.94
C ASP A 143 6.54 32.12 12.11
N ARG A 144 6.78 31.98 10.80
CA ARG A 144 5.98 31.20 9.86
C ARG A 144 6.79 30.07 9.22
N PRO A 145 6.11 29.03 8.70
CA PRO A 145 6.74 27.99 7.90
C PRO A 145 7.55 28.56 6.73
N VAL A 146 8.79 28.08 6.60
CA VAL A 146 9.57 28.27 5.37
C VAL A 146 8.97 27.41 4.26
N LYS A 147 8.74 28.00 3.09
CA LYS A 147 8.11 27.34 1.93
C LYS A 147 9.12 26.81 0.92
N GLY A 148 10.37 27.30 0.94
CA GLY A 148 11.40 26.86 0.00
C GLY A 148 12.79 27.39 0.35
N VAL A 149 13.81 26.67 -0.12
CA VAL A 149 15.22 27.00 0.09
C VAL A 149 16.05 26.69 -1.15
N ALA A 150 17.03 27.54 -1.45
CA ALA A 150 18.00 27.33 -2.51
C ALA A 150 19.35 27.97 -2.16
N TRP A 151 20.45 27.41 -2.66
CA TRP A 151 21.77 28.03 -2.48
C TRP A 151 21.97 29.22 -3.42
N ILE A 152 22.54 30.30 -2.90
CA ILE A 152 23.05 31.43 -3.72
C ILE A 152 24.53 31.20 -4.00
N ASP A 153 25.31 30.98 -2.93
CA ASP A 153 26.75 30.72 -2.97
C ASP A 153 27.14 29.85 -1.77
N SER A 154 28.43 29.58 -1.54
CA SER A 154 28.89 28.76 -0.41
C SER A 154 28.70 29.40 0.98
N THR A 155 28.21 30.65 1.04
CA THR A 155 28.09 31.45 2.27
C THR A 155 26.67 31.95 2.54
N SER A 156 25.75 31.80 1.58
CA SER A 156 24.37 32.27 1.74
C SER A 156 23.31 31.41 1.02
N LEU A 157 22.12 31.37 1.61
CA LEU A 157 20.91 30.75 1.08
C LEU A 157 19.87 31.79 0.69
N LEU A 158 19.05 31.45 -0.30
CA LEU A 158 17.77 32.06 -0.61
C LEU A 158 16.67 31.27 0.10
N VAL A 159 15.78 31.97 0.81
CA VAL A 159 14.67 31.39 1.58
C VAL A 159 13.37 32.05 1.14
N VAL A 160 12.34 31.23 0.87
CA VAL A 160 10.98 31.66 0.56
C VAL A 160 10.13 31.52 1.81
N ALA A 161 9.61 32.62 2.34
CA ALA A 161 8.76 32.60 3.52
C ALA A 161 7.73 33.74 3.48
N ALA A 162 6.60 33.54 4.15
CA ALA A 162 5.65 34.63 4.40
C ALA A 162 6.25 35.64 5.39
N GLU A 163 5.88 36.92 5.24
CA GLU A 163 6.28 37.97 6.17
C GLU A 163 5.73 37.72 7.57
N SER A 164 6.42 38.26 8.59
CA SER A 164 6.00 38.09 9.98
C SER A 164 4.60 38.62 10.26
N ARG A 165 3.97 38.10 11.33
CA ARG A 165 2.60 38.47 11.73
C ARG A 165 2.40 39.98 11.83
N SER A 166 1.37 40.48 11.15
CA SER A 166 0.95 41.88 11.22
C SER A 166 0.28 42.22 12.56
N LEU A 167 0.11 43.51 12.87
CA LEU A 167 -0.66 43.93 14.04
C LEU A 167 -2.11 43.45 13.94
N TRP A 168 -2.72 43.52 12.76
CA TRP A 168 -4.09 43.06 12.53
C TRP A 168 -4.26 41.60 12.93
N GLU A 169 -3.36 40.72 12.48
CA GLU A 169 -3.41 39.29 12.82
C GLU A 169 -3.24 39.05 14.32
N GLN A 170 -2.30 39.76 14.95
CA GLN A 170 -2.08 39.67 16.40
C GLN A 170 -3.31 40.13 17.20
N GLU A 171 -4.00 41.19 16.74
CA GLU A 171 -5.22 41.69 17.37
C GLU A 171 -6.40 40.72 17.20
N ARG A 172 -6.52 40.03 16.06
CA ARG A 172 -7.51 38.96 15.83
C ARG A 172 -7.25 37.74 16.72
N GLU A 173 -6.00 37.27 16.77
CA GLU A 173 -5.58 36.16 17.62
C GLU A 173 -5.81 36.47 19.11
N ALA A 174 -5.53 37.70 19.56
CA ALA A 174 -5.72 38.12 20.94
C ALA A 174 -7.18 38.08 21.41
N VAL A 175 -8.15 38.21 20.50
CA VAL A 175 -9.58 38.08 20.81
C VAL A 175 -10.13 36.68 20.51
N GLY A 176 -9.28 35.75 20.06
CA GLY A 176 -9.67 34.39 19.70
C GLY A 176 -10.57 34.31 18.47
N ASP A 177 -10.45 35.25 17.53
CA ASP A 177 -11.19 35.25 16.27
C ASP A 177 -10.58 34.20 15.33
N ASP A 178 -11.32 33.11 15.12
CA ASP A 178 -10.95 32.01 14.22
C ASP A 178 -11.66 32.09 12.85
N SER A 179 -12.29 33.23 12.54
CA SER A 179 -12.92 33.44 11.24
C SER A 179 -11.88 33.58 10.13
N THR A 180 -12.20 33.05 8.94
CA THR A 180 -11.36 33.18 7.74
C THR A 180 -12.10 34.01 6.71
N PRO A 181 -11.68 35.26 6.44
CA PRO A 181 -12.29 36.05 5.39
C PRO A 181 -11.91 35.49 4.00
N VAL A 182 -12.84 35.59 3.06
CA VAL A 182 -12.66 35.16 1.66
C VAL A 182 -12.32 36.38 0.81
N ASP A 183 -11.38 36.23 -0.13
CA ASP A 183 -10.89 37.32 -1.00
C ASP A 183 -10.19 38.47 -0.23
N GLU A 184 -9.55 38.14 0.89
CA GLU A 184 -8.89 39.11 1.77
C GLU A 184 -7.42 39.33 1.40
N ALA A 185 -7.17 39.96 0.25
CA ALA A 185 -5.80 40.24 -0.20
C ALA A 185 -5.03 41.19 0.74
N GLU A 186 -5.71 42.18 1.34
CA GLU A 186 -5.11 43.23 2.16
C GLU A 186 -4.41 42.69 3.42
N HIS A 187 -5.01 41.70 4.07
CA HIS A 187 -4.51 41.11 5.31
C HIS A 187 -3.79 39.76 5.11
N THR A 188 -3.75 39.24 3.88
CA THR A 188 -2.98 38.02 3.58
C THR A 188 -1.49 38.34 3.52
N PRO A 189 -0.64 37.73 4.36
CA PRO A 189 0.77 38.10 4.45
C PRO A 189 1.51 37.80 3.13
N PRO A 190 2.28 38.75 2.58
CA PRO A 190 3.02 38.55 1.34
C PRO A 190 4.10 37.48 1.53
N VAL A 191 4.33 36.67 0.50
CA VAL A 191 5.44 35.70 0.48
C VAL A 191 6.63 36.30 -0.24
N ARG A 192 7.79 36.30 0.43
CA ARG A 192 8.98 37.07 0.06
C ARG A 192 10.21 36.19 -0.06
N LEU A 193 11.25 36.77 -0.66
CA LEU A 193 12.60 36.21 -0.68
C LEU A 193 13.48 36.84 0.38
N PHE A 194 14.16 35.99 1.13
CA PHE A 194 15.15 36.36 2.13
C PHE A 194 16.49 35.73 1.78
N ARG A 195 17.58 36.50 1.91
CA ARG A 195 18.94 35.99 1.96
C ARG A 195 19.29 35.67 3.40
N VAL A 196 19.76 34.45 3.65
CA VAL A 196 20.23 34.01 4.97
C VAL A 196 21.72 33.73 4.90
N SER A 197 22.51 34.45 5.69
CA SER A 197 23.95 34.23 5.85
C SER A 197 24.20 32.98 6.69
N LEU A 198 25.07 32.08 6.22
CA LEU A 198 25.52 30.93 7.01
C LEU A 198 26.29 31.38 8.25
N ALA A 199 27.11 32.42 8.12
CA ALA A 199 27.80 33.04 9.25
C ALA A 199 26.80 33.87 10.07
N GLY A 200 26.50 33.41 11.29
CA GLY A 200 25.67 34.12 12.26
C GLY A 200 24.17 34.17 11.95
N GLY A 201 23.68 33.50 10.90
CA GLY A 201 22.24 33.37 10.62
C GLY A 201 21.54 34.68 10.21
N LYS A 202 22.28 35.71 9.78
CA LYS A 202 21.70 37.01 9.44
C LYS A 202 20.71 36.89 8.29
N VAL A 203 19.46 37.29 8.53
CA VAL A 203 18.38 37.35 7.53
C VAL A 203 18.31 38.74 6.91
N THR A 204 18.27 38.82 5.58
CA THR A 204 18.13 40.08 4.81
C THR A 204 17.05 39.92 3.76
N ARG A 205 16.05 40.81 3.75
CA ARG A 205 15.00 40.84 2.74
C ARG A 205 15.57 41.26 1.37
N LEU A 206 15.25 40.53 0.31
CA LEU A 206 15.73 40.80 -1.06
C LEU A 206 14.71 41.52 -1.94
N MET A 207 13.42 41.36 -1.65
CA MET A 207 12.34 41.94 -2.46
C MET A 207 11.36 42.71 -1.59
N GLN A 208 10.78 43.78 -2.16
CA GLN A 208 9.77 44.62 -1.54
C GLN A 208 8.36 44.38 -2.12
N ASN A 209 8.09 43.17 -2.64
CA ASN A 209 6.85 42.81 -3.32
C ASN A 209 5.60 42.82 -2.40
N GLU A 210 4.41 42.87 -2.98
CA GLU A 210 3.15 42.67 -2.23
C GLU A 210 2.51 41.31 -2.53
N ASN A 211 2.97 40.68 -3.61
CA ASN A 211 2.46 39.40 -4.13
C ASN A 211 2.92 38.18 -3.31
N TRP A 212 2.36 37.02 -3.62
CA TRP A 212 2.69 35.74 -2.96
C TRP A 212 3.59 34.91 -3.85
N ILE A 213 4.90 34.96 -3.61
CA ILE A 213 5.88 34.11 -4.28
C ILE A 213 5.56 32.64 -4.00
N GLU A 214 5.35 31.86 -5.06
CA GLU A 214 5.07 30.43 -4.97
C GLU A 214 6.32 29.61 -5.23
N ARG A 215 7.14 30.05 -6.19
CA ARG A 215 8.26 29.26 -6.71
C ARG A 215 9.45 30.15 -6.98
N VAL A 216 10.63 29.60 -6.75
CA VAL A 216 11.90 30.23 -7.10
C VAL A 216 12.89 29.20 -7.64
N ALA A 217 13.67 29.58 -8.64
CA ALA A 217 14.77 28.78 -9.17
C ALA A 217 16.02 29.65 -9.33
N VAL A 218 17.08 29.35 -8.58
CA VAL A 218 18.36 30.08 -8.61
C VAL A 218 19.26 29.56 -9.72
N SER A 219 19.93 30.45 -10.45
CA SER A 219 20.88 30.09 -11.50
C SER A 219 22.13 29.41 -10.91
N PRO A 220 22.78 28.47 -11.64
CA PRO A 220 23.96 27.77 -11.12
C PRO A 220 25.14 28.67 -10.74
N ASP A 221 25.23 29.87 -11.29
CA ASP A 221 26.25 30.86 -10.96
C ASP A 221 25.88 31.75 -9.75
N GLY A 222 24.70 31.57 -9.15
CA GLY A 222 24.23 32.32 -7.98
C GLY A 222 23.84 33.78 -8.27
N ARG A 223 23.80 34.19 -9.53
CA ARG A 223 23.61 35.61 -9.90
C ARG A 223 22.16 35.98 -10.15
N ARG A 224 21.32 35.03 -10.54
CA ARG A 224 19.93 35.28 -10.95
C ARG A 224 18.97 34.29 -10.32
N ALA A 225 17.71 34.67 -10.25
CA ALA A 225 16.63 33.75 -9.90
C ALA A 225 15.41 33.99 -10.80
N VAL A 226 14.72 32.93 -11.18
CA VAL A 226 13.37 33.01 -11.75
C VAL A 226 12.39 32.96 -10.59
N VAL A 227 11.52 33.95 -10.48
CA VAL A 227 10.52 34.09 -9.42
C VAL A 227 9.14 34.02 -10.04
N VAL A 228 8.27 33.14 -9.53
CA VAL A 228 6.86 33.06 -9.93
C VAL A 228 6.00 33.44 -8.73
N ALA A 229 5.10 34.40 -8.90
CA ALA A 229 4.29 34.93 -7.80
C ALA A 229 2.81 35.11 -8.19
N GLN A 230 1.90 34.68 -7.32
CA GLN A 230 0.48 35.00 -7.47
C GLN A 230 0.22 36.48 -7.22
N GLN A 231 -0.67 37.05 -8.03
CA GLN A 231 -1.12 38.45 -7.89
C GLN A 231 -2.49 38.57 -7.23
N SER A 232 -3.20 37.46 -7.05
CA SER A 232 -4.58 37.43 -6.53
C SER A 232 -4.75 36.16 -5.70
N VAL A 233 -5.28 36.31 -4.49
CA VAL A 233 -5.59 35.18 -3.58
C VAL A 233 -6.76 34.33 -4.07
N THR A 234 -7.49 34.80 -5.08
CA THR A 234 -8.63 34.13 -5.72
C THR A 234 -8.29 33.60 -7.12
N TYR A 235 -7.02 33.62 -7.52
CA TYR A 235 -6.58 33.14 -8.84
C TYR A 235 -6.93 31.66 -9.07
N GLU A 236 -6.83 30.82 -8.04
CA GLU A 236 -7.24 29.41 -8.12
C GLU A 236 -8.74 29.29 -8.45
N PHE A 237 -9.58 30.11 -7.81
CA PHE A 237 -11.02 30.15 -8.03
C PHE A 237 -11.41 30.60 -9.43
N ASP A 238 -10.87 31.72 -9.93
CA ASP A 238 -11.40 32.39 -11.14
C ASP A 238 -10.43 32.53 -12.31
N GLN A 239 -9.13 32.29 -12.10
CA GLN A 239 -8.03 32.51 -13.05
C GLN A 239 -8.08 33.87 -13.78
N ARG A 240 -8.50 34.95 -13.10
CA ARG A 240 -8.64 36.29 -13.70
C ARG A 240 -7.31 37.01 -13.83
N VAL A 241 -6.51 36.98 -12.76
CA VAL A 241 -5.23 37.69 -12.68
C VAL A 241 -4.12 36.64 -12.63
N PRO A 242 -3.48 36.32 -13.76
CA PRO A 242 -2.46 35.27 -13.81
C PRO A 242 -1.24 35.60 -12.94
N PRO A 243 -0.49 34.60 -12.47
CA PRO A 243 0.76 34.83 -11.77
C PRO A 243 1.76 35.59 -12.64
N THR A 244 2.68 36.33 -12.02
CA THR A 244 3.82 36.94 -12.71
C THR A 244 5.01 36.02 -12.74
N THR A 245 5.90 36.23 -13.71
CA THR A 245 7.24 35.67 -13.71
C THR A 245 8.26 36.80 -13.83
N GLU A 246 9.28 36.78 -12.98
CA GLU A 246 10.34 37.76 -12.95
C GLU A 246 11.72 37.09 -12.99
N LEU A 247 12.65 37.71 -13.71
CA LEU A 247 14.07 37.38 -13.65
C LEU A 247 14.75 38.37 -12.71
N LEU A 248 15.05 37.92 -11.48
CA LEU A 248 15.68 38.68 -10.43
C LEU A 248 17.21 38.63 -10.54
N ASN A 249 17.87 39.77 -10.39
CA ASN A 249 19.31 39.89 -10.14
C ASN A 249 19.55 39.81 -8.62
N LEU A 250 20.26 38.78 -8.18
CA LEU A 250 20.50 38.53 -6.77
C LEU A 250 21.53 39.48 -6.15
N ALA A 251 22.33 40.18 -6.96
CA ALA A 251 23.37 41.09 -6.47
C ALA A 251 22.80 42.42 -5.94
N ASP A 252 21.83 43.00 -6.66
CA ASP A 252 21.25 44.32 -6.35
C ASP A 252 19.73 44.29 -6.08
N GLY A 253 19.08 43.14 -6.27
CA GLY A 253 17.64 42.97 -6.05
C GLY A 253 16.75 43.52 -7.17
N THR A 254 17.32 43.97 -8.29
CA THR A 254 16.54 44.43 -9.45
C THR A 254 15.95 43.25 -10.22
N SER A 255 14.73 43.40 -10.77
CA SER A 255 14.08 42.34 -11.56
C SER A 255 13.53 42.85 -12.88
N VAL A 256 13.40 41.93 -13.84
CA VAL A 256 12.71 42.17 -15.12
C VAL A 256 11.55 41.20 -15.25
N ARG A 257 10.36 41.73 -15.54
CA ARG A 257 9.17 40.89 -15.80
C ARG A 257 9.32 40.14 -17.12
N LEU A 258 9.12 38.83 -17.08
CA LEU A 258 9.05 37.95 -18.24
C LEU A 258 7.58 37.67 -18.59
N PHE A 259 7.33 37.31 -19.85
CA PHE A 259 6.02 36.81 -20.32
C PHE A 259 4.83 37.71 -19.95
N ALA A 260 4.99 39.02 -20.15
CA ALA A 260 3.99 40.01 -19.75
C ALA A 260 2.63 39.86 -20.46
N ASP A 261 2.58 39.15 -21.59
CA ASP A 261 1.35 38.79 -22.30
C ASP A 261 0.52 37.69 -21.59
N GLY A 262 1.09 37.03 -20.59
CA GLY A 262 0.44 35.96 -19.83
C GLY A 262 0.24 34.65 -20.59
N VAL A 263 0.80 34.52 -21.80
CA VAL A 263 0.71 33.31 -22.64
C VAL A 263 1.55 32.20 -22.01
N LEU A 264 2.81 32.50 -21.73
CA LEU A 264 3.71 31.56 -21.04
C LEU A 264 3.59 31.78 -19.53
N ARG A 265 3.27 30.70 -18.80
CA ARG A 265 3.27 30.66 -17.33
C ARG A 265 4.21 29.55 -16.89
N PRO A 266 5.48 29.87 -16.63
CA PRO A 266 6.48 28.89 -16.25
C PRO A 266 6.14 28.11 -14.97
N GLU A 267 6.21 26.80 -15.11
CA GLU A 267 6.19 25.82 -14.03
C GLU A 267 7.46 24.97 -14.06
N ALA A 268 7.72 24.27 -12.96
CA ALA A 268 8.84 23.32 -12.82
C ALA A 268 10.17 23.86 -13.38
N VAL A 269 10.52 25.12 -13.08
CA VAL A 269 11.70 25.79 -13.65
C VAL A 269 13.01 25.10 -13.25
N ARG A 270 13.86 24.80 -14.23
CA ARG A 270 15.20 24.23 -14.04
C ARG A 270 16.22 24.94 -14.94
N TRP A 271 17.29 25.47 -14.34
CA TRP A 271 18.32 26.17 -15.10
C TRP A 271 19.19 25.21 -15.94
N ALA A 272 19.63 25.69 -17.09
CA ALA A 272 20.73 25.04 -17.82
C ALA A 272 22.00 25.10 -16.96
N PRO A 273 22.85 24.05 -16.95
CA PRO A 273 24.04 24.01 -16.09
C PRO A 273 25.03 25.17 -16.28
N ASP A 274 25.05 25.78 -17.47
CA ASP A 274 25.91 26.90 -17.83
C ASP A 274 25.32 28.29 -17.52
N ALA A 275 24.13 28.34 -16.91
CA ALA A 275 23.36 29.55 -16.61
C ALA A 275 23.00 30.41 -17.85
N SER A 276 23.10 29.87 -19.07
CA SER A 276 22.72 30.57 -20.31
C SER A 276 21.22 30.82 -20.42
N GLY A 277 20.43 30.00 -19.73
CA GLY A 277 18.98 30.00 -19.78
C GLY A 277 18.36 29.02 -18.81
N PHE A 278 17.04 28.88 -18.89
CA PHE A 278 16.30 27.92 -18.08
C PHE A 278 15.22 27.21 -18.89
N PHE A 279 15.01 25.95 -18.54
CA PHE A 279 13.90 25.14 -19.01
C PHE A 279 12.71 25.30 -18.06
N PHE A 280 11.51 25.24 -18.61
CA PHE A 280 10.28 25.28 -17.83
C PHE A 280 9.15 24.55 -18.55
N VAL A 281 8.17 24.11 -17.77
CA VAL A 281 6.91 23.57 -18.27
C VAL A 281 5.93 24.73 -18.45
N ASN A 282 5.23 24.77 -19.57
CA ASN A 282 4.07 25.63 -19.76
C ASN A 282 2.85 24.75 -19.96
N GLU A 283 1.85 24.88 -19.08
CA GLU A 283 0.56 24.23 -19.27
C GLU A 283 -0.25 24.98 -20.32
N PHE A 284 -0.44 24.33 -21.47
CA PHE A 284 -1.07 24.93 -22.64
C PHE A 284 -2.49 24.41 -22.86
N SER A 285 -3.44 25.33 -22.98
CA SER A 285 -4.81 25.11 -23.44
C SER A 285 -5.15 26.12 -24.53
N ARG A 286 -6.07 25.76 -25.43
CA ARG A 286 -6.67 26.68 -26.42
C ARG A 286 -7.69 27.63 -25.80
N HIS A 287 -8.20 27.29 -24.62
CA HIS A 287 -9.17 28.15 -23.95
C HIS A 287 -8.49 29.48 -23.57
N PRO A 288 -9.10 30.64 -23.89
CA PRO A 288 -8.42 31.94 -23.81
C PRO A 288 -8.06 32.39 -22.39
N ARG A 289 -8.68 31.78 -21.37
CA ARG A 289 -8.51 32.13 -19.95
C ARG A 289 -8.21 30.93 -19.05
N TYR A 290 -9.19 30.05 -18.90
CA TYR A 290 -9.14 28.90 -18.01
C TYR A 290 -8.21 27.80 -18.54
N ARG A 291 -7.31 27.32 -17.69
CA ARG A 291 -6.34 26.26 -17.98
C ARG A 291 -6.65 25.02 -17.15
N GLN A 292 -7.77 24.38 -17.48
CA GLN A 292 -8.25 23.20 -16.74
C GLN A 292 -7.84 21.89 -17.43
N ALA A 293 -7.93 21.85 -18.76
CA ALA A 293 -7.42 20.75 -19.56
C ALA A 293 -6.26 21.24 -20.41
N THR A 294 -5.07 20.71 -20.15
CA THR A 294 -3.83 21.24 -20.72
C THR A 294 -2.93 20.12 -21.25
N VAL A 295 -2.06 20.46 -22.20
CA VAL A 295 -0.85 19.68 -22.47
C VAL A 295 0.35 20.39 -21.87
N ARG A 296 1.26 19.62 -21.30
CA ARG A 296 2.47 20.13 -20.66
C ARG A 296 3.55 20.34 -21.73
N GLN A 297 3.92 21.58 -22.04
CA GLN A 297 4.93 21.87 -23.07
C GLN A 297 6.29 22.20 -22.45
N LEU A 298 7.38 21.67 -22.99
CA LEU A 298 8.73 22.02 -22.56
C LEU A 298 9.25 23.22 -23.34
N TRP A 299 9.66 24.27 -22.62
CA TRP A 299 10.20 25.50 -23.19
C TRP A 299 11.60 25.79 -22.63
N PHE A 300 12.40 26.52 -23.40
CA PHE A 300 13.71 27.04 -22.99
C PHE A 300 13.73 28.55 -23.18
N PHE A 301 14.02 29.29 -22.10
CA PHE A 301 14.26 30.74 -22.15
C PHE A 301 15.76 31.03 -22.22
N ASP A 302 16.19 31.68 -23.29
CA ASP A 302 17.56 32.12 -23.52
C ASP A 302 17.75 33.51 -22.91
N VAL A 303 18.59 33.64 -21.87
CA VAL A 303 18.71 34.90 -21.12
C VAL A 303 19.43 35.97 -21.92
N ALA A 304 20.37 35.59 -22.80
CA ALA A 304 21.08 36.56 -23.63
C ALA A 304 20.17 37.13 -24.73
N ARG A 305 19.30 36.30 -25.31
CA ARG A 305 18.31 36.74 -26.30
C ARG A 305 17.07 37.38 -25.68
N GLY A 306 16.74 37.05 -24.44
CA GLY A 306 15.52 37.50 -23.77
C GLY A 306 14.24 36.87 -24.35
N SER A 307 14.32 35.65 -24.89
CA SER A 307 13.21 34.99 -25.59
C SER A 307 13.09 33.51 -25.24
N ALA A 308 11.86 32.99 -25.22
CA ALA A 308 11.60 31.57 -25.04
C ALA A 308 11.33 30.85 -26.37
N GLU A 309 11.74 29.58 -26.46
CA GLU A 309 11.46 28.69 -27.59
C GLU A 309 10.96 27.32 -27.12
N HIS A 310 10.06 26.70 -27.88
CA HIS A 310 9.52 25.37 -27.60
C HIS A 310 10.56 24.28 -27.95
N VAL A 311 10.82 23.37 -27.01
CA VAL A 311 11.94 22.42 -27.07
C VAL A 311 11.54 21.10 -27.74
N SER A 312 10.34 20.58 -27.45
CA SER A 312 9.89 19.24 -27.88
C SER A 312 9.33 19.20 -29.30
N GLN A 313 9.83 20.03 -30.22
CA GLN A 313 9.37 20.18 -31.60
C GLN A 313 8.88 18.86 -32.23
N GLY A 314 7.66 18.85 -32.79
CA GLY A 314 7.07 17.68 -33.45
C GLY A 314 6.46 16.62 -32.51
N TRP A 315 6.28 16.91 -31.21
CA TRP A 315 5.53 16.06 -30.29
C TRP A 315 4.33 16.78 -29.68
N GLU A 316 3.14 16.48 -30.19
CA GLU A 316 1.90 17.20 -29.83
C GLU A 316 1.30 16.78 -28.48
N ARG A 317 1.72 15.62 -27.95
CA ARG A 317 1.26 15.12 -26.63
C ARG A 317 1.95 15.81 -25.45
N GLY A 318 3.03 16.54 -25.69
CA GLY A 318 3.79 17.24 -24.65
C GLY A 318 4.63 16.32 -23.76
N LEU A 319 5.01 16.83 -22.59
CA LEU A 319 5.68 16.12 -21.51
C LEU A 319 4.70 15.23 -20.76
N GLY A 320 5.13 14.01 -20.47
CA GLY A 320 4.41 13.07 -19.62
C GLY A 320 4.94 13.05 -18.19
N GLY A 321 6.26 13.24 -18.02
CA GLY A 321 6.92 13.13 -16.73
C GLY A 321 8.03 14.15 -16.54
N ALA A 322 9.09 13.73 -15.85
CA ALA A 322 10.21 14.59 -15.51
C ALA A 322 11.12 14.97 -16.69
N PHE A 323 11.91 16.01 -16.46
CA PHE A 323 12.99 16.43 -17.34
C PHE A 323 14.20 16.91 -16.54
N ALA A 324 15.39 16.75 -17.11
CA ALA A 324 16.66 17.08 -16.48
C ALA A 324 17.58 17.82 -17.48
N PRO A 325 17.86 19.11 -17.25
CA PRO A 325 18.81 19.87 -18.07
C PRO A 325 20.22 19.30 -18.02
N THR A 326 20.92 19.34 -19.16
CA THR A 326 22.33 18.97 -19.32
C THR A 326 23.05 20.06 -20.09
N THR A 327 24.37 20.03 -20.13
CA THR A 327 25.20 21.00 -20.88
C THR A 327 24.90 20.97 -22.38
N SER A 328 24.39 19.84 -22.89
CA SER A 328 24.07 19.66 -24.31
C SER A 328 22.60 19.90 -24.68
N GLY A 329 21.73 20.16 -23.69
CA GLY A 329 20.29 20.23 -23.88
C GLY A 329 19.52 19.70 -22.68
N VAL A 330 18.60 18.75 -22.87
CA VAL A 330 17.76 18.22 -21.79
C VAL A 330 17.39 16.76 -22.05
N VAL A 331 17.34 15.95 -21.00
CA VAL A 331 16.73 14.61 -21.00
C VAL A 331 15.30 14.75 -20.50
N ALA A 332 14.31 14.16 -21.17
CA ALA A 332 12.90 14.35 -20.83
C ALA A 332 12.05 13.10 -21.06
N LEU A 333 10.94 13.01 -20.34
CA LEU A 333 9.88 12.01 -20.54
C LEU A 333 8.71 12.64 -21.29
N LEU A 334 8.54 12.28 -22.56
CA LEU A 334 7.41 12.72 -23.38
C LEU A 334 6.19 11.84 -23.12
N ALA A 335 5.00 12.43 -23.10
CA ALA A 335 3.74 11.73 -22.90
C ALA A 335 3.41 10.82 -24.09
N ASP A 336 3.11 9.54 -23.86
CA ASP A 336 2.79 8.58 -24.92
C ASP A 336 1.68 7.61 -24.48
N GLY A 337 0.49 8.15 -24.18
CA GLY A 337 -0.64 7.39 -23.64
C GLY A 337 -0.35 6.86 -22.23
N VAL A 338 -0.54 5.56 -22.01
CA VAL A 338 -0.20 4.86 -20.75
C VAL A 338 1.32 4.80 -20.48
N HIS A 339 2.16 5.17 -21.44
CA HIS A 339 3.62 5.09 -21.35
C HIS A 339 4.28 6.48 -21.45
N PHE A 340 5.56 6.52 -21.10
CA PHE A 340 6.43 7.64 -21.45
C PHE A 340 7.45 7.24 -22.50
N ARG A 341 7.83 8.23 -23.31
CA ARG A 341 8.91 8.11 -24.28
C ARG A 341 10.12 8.93 -23.81
N PRO A 342 11.16 8.28 -23.26
CA PRO A 342 12.35 8.98 -22.81
C PRO A 342 13.19 9.45 -24.00
N VAL A 343 13.59 10.71 -23.97
CA VAL A 343 14.34 11.35 -25.05
C VAL A 343 15.47 12.21 -24.53
N ARG A 344 16.49 12.40 -25.36
CA ARG A 344 17.44 13.51 -25.29
C ARG A 344 17.06 14.54 -26.35
N LEU A 345 16.90 15.78 -25.90
CA LEU A 345 16.65 16.95 -26.75
C LEU A 345 17.92 17.80 -26.73
N ALA A 346 18.64 17.84 -27.84
CA ALA A 346 19.90 18.57 -27.97
C ALA A 346 19.71 19.84 -28.80
N ARG A 347 20.40 20.93 -28.43
CA ARG A 347 20.35 22.20 -29.18
C ARG A 347 21.41 22.20 -30.29
N GLY A 348 20.99 22.04 -31.54
CA GLY A 348 21.84 22.10 -32.72
C GLY A 348 21.87 23.50 -33.36
N ARG A 349 22.60 23.66 -34.48
CA ARG A 349 22.58 24.91 -35.28
C ARG A 349 21.23 25.14 -35.95
N ASP A 350 20.55 24.06 -36.34
CA ASP A 350 19.27 24.07 -37.04
C ASP A 350 18.06 23.92 -36.09
N GLY A 351 18.26 24.15 -34.79
CA GLY A 351 17.23 24.02 -33.74
C GLY A 351 17.36 22.76 -32.89
N TRP A 352 16.30 22.44 -32.16
CA TRP A 352 16.24 21.30 -31.24
C TRP A 352 16.13 19.97 -31.97
N GLN A 353 16.97 19.02 -31.60
CA GLN A 353 17.02 17.67 -32.16
C GLN A 353 16.62 16.66 -31.09
N ARG A 354 15.62 15.83 -31.40
CA ARG A 354 15.12 14.78 -30.51
C ARG A 354 15.71 13.43 -30.87
N VAL A 355 16.28 12.75 -29.89
CA VAL A 355 16.78 11.37 -30.02
C VAL A 355 16.18 10.54 -28.88
N GLU A 356 15.56 9.41 -29.19
CA GLU A 356 15.02 8.51 -28.18
C GLU A 356 16.14 7.85 -27.38
N LEU A 357 15.91 7.66 -26.08
CA LEU A 357 16.82 6.89 -25.24
C LEU A 357 16.59 5.41 -25.45
N VAL A 358 17.67 4.65 -25.56
CA VAL A 358 17.65 3.20 -25.70
C VAL A 358 18.31 2.59 -24.47
N GLY A 359 17.76 1.51 -23.94
CA GLY A 359 18.28 0.86 -22.75
C GLY A 359 17.39 -0.30 -22.33
N ARG A 360 17.86 -1.13 -21.41
CA ARG A 360 17.09 -2.30 -20.95
C ARG A 360 15.76 -1.89 -20.34
N ARG A 361 15.75 -0.77 -19.61
CA ARG A 361 14.57 -0.24 -18.90
C ARG A 361 13.99 1.04 -19.49
N ALA A 362 14.42 1.44 -20.70
CA ALA A 362 13.99 2.72 -21.27
C ALA A 362 12.45 2.85 -21.33
N ALA A 363 11.72 1.81 -21.75
CA ALA A 363 10.27 1.84 -21.86
C ALA A 363 9.52 1.93 -20.51
N THR A 364 10.19 1.57 -19.41
CA THR A 364 9.62 1.51 -18.06
C THR A 364 10.07 2.68 -17.17
N ILE A 365 10.79 3.66 -17.72
CA ILE A 365 11.20 4.85 -16.98
C ILE A 365 9.98 5.71 -16.66
N ARG A 366 9.75 6.04 -15.38
CA ARG A 366 8.64 6.88 -14.89
C ARG A 366 9.08 8.23 -14.35
N ASP A 367 10.29 8.32 -13.83
CA ASP A 367 10.92 9.56 -13.36
C ASP A 367 12.42 9.53 -13.66
N LEU A 368 13.07 10.69 -13.76
CA LEU A 368 14.52 10.79 -13.98
C LEU A 368 15.14 12.10 -13.48
N VAL A 369 16.42 12.02 -13.15
CA VAL A 369 17.35 13.15 -13.01
C VAL A 369 18.66 12.83 -13.73
N ALA A 370 19.39 13.85 -14.17
CA ALA A 370 20.64 13.67 -14.91
C ALA A 370 21.75 14.59 -14.39
N SER A 371 23.01 14.18 -14.55
CA SER A 371 24.17 15.02 -14.23
C SER A 371 24.28 16.18 -15.21
N ALA A 372 24.97 17.24 -14.78
CA ALA A 372 25.16 18.44 -15.60
C ALA A 372 25.83 18.13 -16.95
N ASP A 373 26.75 17.18 -17.01
CA ASP A 373 27.40 16.73 -18.26
C ASP A 373 26.53 15.76 -19.08
N GLY A 374 25.42 15.26 -18.51
CA GLY A 374 24.54 14.27 -19.11
C GLY A 374 25.13 12.86 -19.18
N GLY A 375 26.26 12.59 -18.51
CA GLY A 375 26.93 11.29 -18.50
C GLY A 375 26.35 10.29 -17.49
N VAL A 376 25.64 10.77 -16.47
CA VAL A 376 24.95 9.97 -15.45
C VAL A 376 23.47 10.29 -15.49
N VAL A 377 22.63 9.26 -15.41
CA VAL A 377 21.18 9.39 -15.22
C VAL A 377 20.78 8.52 -14.05
N LEU A 378 20.01 9.10 -13.13
CA LEU A 378 19.23 8.33 -12.17
C LEU A 378 17.79 8.30 -12.65
N PHE A 379 17.15 7.14 -12.62
CA PHE A 379 15.77 7.02 -13.08
C PHE A 379 14.98 6.01 -12.26
N GLU A 380 13.70 6.30 -12.09
CA GLU A 380 12.73 5.34 -11.59
C GLU A 380 12.29 4.43 -12.71
N SER A 381 12.28 3.12 -12.47
CA SER A 381 11.63 2.14 -13.34
C SER A 381 10.50 1.44 -12.60
N SER A 382 9.34 1.34 -13.25
CA SER A 382 8.12 0.73 -12.70
C SER A 382 7.23 0.21 -13.84
N THR A 383 6.37 -0.77 -13.54
CA THR A 383 5.28 -1.21 -14.43
C THR A 383 4.05 -1.51 -13.58
N ALA A 384 2.88 -1.75 -14.19
CA ALA A 384 1.67 -2.16 -13.49
C ALA A 384 1.85 -3.40 -12.58
N THR A 385 2.92 -4.18 -12.76
CA THR A 385 3.23 -5.38 -11.98
C THR A 385 4.61 -5.38 -11.30
N GLU A 386 5.44 -4.35 -11.54
CA GLU A 386 6.76 -4.20 -10.95
C GLU A 386 6.77 -2.93 -10.06
N PRO A 387 6.86 -3.07 -8.73
CA PRO A 387 6.99 -1.94 -7.81
C PRO A 387 8.19 -1.04 -8.15
N PRO A 388 8.11 0.26 -7.84
CA PRO A 388 9.11 1.22 -8.31
C PRO A 388 10.46 0.99 -7.63
N GLN A 389 11.53 1.07 -8.42
CA GLN A 389 12.91 1.16 -7.92
C GLN A 389 13.69 2.20 -8.72
N TRP A 390 14.63 2.86 -8.06
CA TRP A 390 15.53 3.79 -8.70
C TRP A 390 16.84 3.11 -9.11
N TYR A 391 17.34 3.51 -10.27
CA TYR A 391 18.55 2.99 -10.88
C TYR A 391 19.52 4.13 -11.16
N ALA A 392 20.80 3.90 -10.88
CA ALA A 392 21.89 4.68 -11.43
C ALA A 392 22.39 4.05 -12.72
N ALA A 393 22.62 4.87 -13.75
CA ALA A 393 23.16 4.40 -15.01
C ALA A 393 24.08 5.45 -15.64
N ARG A 394 24.92 4.96 -16.55
CA ARG A 394 25.76 5.79 -17.41
C ARG A 394 25.08 5.99 -18.76
N MET A 395 25.25 7.17 -19.33
CA MET A 395 24.71 7.52 -20.64
C MET A 395 25.84 7.55 -21.68
N GLU A 396 25.74 6.70 -22.71
CA GLU A 396 26.60 6.70 -23.89
C GLU A 396 25.83 7.21 -25.11
N GLY A 397 25.97 8.51 -25.42
CA GLY A 397 25.17 9.14 -26.47
C GLY A 397 23.69 9.19 -26.07
N ASN A 398 22.87 8.31 -26.65
CA ASN A 398 21.46 8.09 -26.30
C ASN A 398 21.21 6.70 -25.68
N THR A 399 22.25 5.95 -25.35
CA THR A 399 22.12 4.61 -24.79
C THR A 399 22.38 4.61 -23.29
N ILE A 400 21.44 4.08 -22.51
CA ILE A 400 21.57 3.83 -21.08
C ILE A 400 22.31 2.50 -20.89
N VAL A 401 23.43 2.54 -20.19
CA VAL A 401 24.29 1.39 -19.93
C VAL A 401 24.68 1.32 -18.45
N GLU A 402 25.15 0.14 -18.02
CA GLU A 402 25.64 -0.09 -16.65
C GLU A 402 24.60 0.25 -15.56
N GLU A 403 23.33 -0.08 -15.81
CA GLU A 403 22.23 0.13 -14.86
C GLU A 403 22.45 -0.64 -13.54
N ARG A 404 22.31 0.06 -12.42
CA ARG A 404 22.44 -0.49 -11.06
C ARG A 404 21.32 0.04 -10.19
N VAL A 405 20.61 -0.83 -9.49
CA VAL A 405 19.60 -0.41 -8.52
C VAL A 405 20.27 0.33 -7.37
N VAL A 406 19.67 1.44 -6.91
CA VAL A 406 20.18 2.28 -5.81
C VAL A 406 19.18 2.43 -4.67
N THR A 407 18.01 1.80 -4.76
CA THR A 407 17.01 1.80 -3.69
C THR A 407 16.60 0.38 -3.31
N ASP A 408 16.10 0.24 -2.09
CA ASP A 408 15.40 -0.95 -1.61
C ASP A 408 14.05 -0.49 -1.03
N LEU A 409 13.14 -0.13 -1.94
CA LEU A 409 11.79 0.34 -1.59
C LEU A 409 10.84 -0.84 -1.42
N ASN A 410 9.93 -0.72 -0.45
CA ASN A 410 8.79 -1.61 -0.26
C ASN A 410 9.20 -3.08 -0.13
N ARG A 411 10.25 -3.37 0.64
CA ARG A 411 10.76 -4.73 0.86
C ARG A 411 9.68 -5.71 1.37
N ARG A 412 8.60 -5.20 1.98
CA ARG A 412 7.40 -5.96 2.37
C ARG A 412 6.69 -6.66 1.20
N TYR A 413 6.92 -6.24 -0.04
CA TYR A 413 6.34 -6.86 -1.23
C TYR A 413 7.13 -8.08 -1.72
N VAL A 414 8.34 -8.33 -1.20
CA VAL A 414 9.18 -9.46 -1.62
C VAL A 414 8.44 -10.77 -1.34
N GLY A 415 8.24 -11.57 -2.39
CA GLY A 415 7.54 -12.85 -2.33
C GLY A 415 6.02 -12.77 -2.50
N LYS A 416 5.43 -11.57 -2.57
CA LYS A 416 3.99 -11.40 -2.84
C LYS A 416 3.67 -11.55 -4.33
N PRO A 417 2.54 -12.20 -4.70
CA PRO A 417 2.16 -12.34 -6.09
C PRO A 417 1.64 -11.00 -6.62
N THR A 418 2.29 -10.48 -7.66
CA THR A 418 1.84 -9.25 -8.36
C THR A 418 0.95 -9.56 -9.56
N GLY A 419 0.82 -10.83 -9.96
CA GLY A 419 -0.04 -11.31 -11.05
C GLY A 419 0.23 -10.68 -12.42
N ARG A 420 -0.68 -10.86 -13.37
CA ARG A 420 -0.61 -10.26 -14.72
C ARG A 420 -1.37 -8.93 -14.80
N ALA A 421 -0.82 -7.98 -15.54
CA ALA A 421 -1.55 -6.83 -16.07
C ALA A 421 -1.29 -6.73 -17.59
N GLU A 422 -2.19 -6.08 -18.32
CA GLU A 422 -2.02 -5.79 -19.74
C GLU A 422 -2.63 -4.45 -20.12
N VAL A 423 -2.00 -3.76 -21.07
CA VAL A 423 -2.63 -2.60 -21.74
C VAL A 423 -3.59 -3.12 -22.80
N ILE A 424 -4.88 -2.81 -22.66
CA ILE A 424 -5.91 -3.16 -23.64
C ILE A 424 -6.38 -1.91 -24.39
N ARG A 425 -6.93 -2.15 -25.59
CA ARG A 425 -7.45 -1.10 -26.48
C ARG A 425 -8.82 -1.49 -27.03
N TRP A 426 -9.69 -0.50 -27.19
CA TRP A 426 -11.01 -0.66 -27.79
C TRP A 426 -11.47 0.63 -28.49
N LYS A 427 -12.58 0.57 -29.22
CA LYS A 427 -13.17 1.74 -29.88
C LYS A 427 -14.11 2.48 -28.94
N GLY A 428 -13.81 3.75 -28.65
CA GLY A 428 -14.54 4.62 -27.72
C GLY A 428 -15.72 5.37 -28.32
N ALA A 429 -16.12 6.47 -27.69
CA ALA A 429 -17.26 7.33 -28.03
C ALA A 429 -17.28 7.76 -29.51
N ARG A 430 -16.12 8.20 -30.03
CA ARG A 430 -15.94 8.69 -31.40
C ARG A 430 -15.43 7.65 -32.40
N ASN A 431 -15.44 6.37 -32.02
CA ASN A 431 -14.73 5.31 -32.77
C ASN A 431 -13.19 5.55 -32.85
N GLU A 432 -12.69 6.43 -32.00
CA GLU A 432 -11.28 6.61 -31.70
C GLU A 432 -10.80 5.47 -30.78
N GLU A 433 -9.49 5.23 -30.75
CA GLU A 433 -8.91 4.19 -29.90
C GLU A 433 -8.75 4.71 -28.46
N VAL A 434 -9.37 4.00 -27.52
CA VAL A 434 -9.23 4.23 -26.07
C VAL A 434 -8.28 3.17 -25.52
N GLU A 435 -7.39 3.58 -24.63
CA GLU A 435 -6.47 2.68 -23.93
C GLU A 435 -6.87 2.54 -22.45
N GLY A 436 -6.58 1.38 -21.87
CA GLY A 436 -6.76 1.12 -20.46
C GLY A 436 -5.83 0.02 -19.96
N ILE A 437 -5.68 -0.06 -18.63
CA ILE A 437 -4.84 -1.06 -17.98
C ILE A 437 -5.75 -2.07 -17.31
N LEU A 438 -5.66 -3.32 -17.77
CA LEU A 438 -6.42 -4.45 -17.24
C LEU A 438 -5.53 -5.28 -16.32
N TYR A 439 -5.85 -5.28 -15.04
CA TYR A 439 -5.23 -6.13 -14.05
C TYR A 439 -6.03 -7.41 -13.89
N TYR A 440 -5.36 -8.56 -13.95
CA TYR A 440 -5.98 -9.87 -13.82
C TYR A 440 -6.13 -10.28 -12.34
N PRO A 441 -7.12 -11.12 -12.01
CA PRO A 441 -7.14 -11.87 -10.75
C PRO A 441 -5.80 -12.55 -10.48
N LEU A 442 -5.34 -12.58 -9.22
CA LEU A 442 -4.04 -13.21 -8.90
C LEU A 442 -4.03 -14.71 -9.22
N ALA A 443 -5.16 -15.39 -9.02
CA ALA A 443 -5.40 -16.79 -9.38
C ALA A 443 -6.25 -16.93 -10.66
N TYR A 444 -5.92 -16.15 -11.70
CA TYR A 444 -6.64 -16.20 -12.98
C TYR A 444 -6.46 -17.54 -13.72
N GLU A 445 -7.57 -18.12 -14.15
CA GLU A 445 -7.61 -19.32 -14.99
C GLU A 445 -8.30 -19.00 -16.33
N PRO A 446 -7.65 -19.30 -17.47
CA PRO A 446 -8.27 -19.14 -18.79
C PRO A 446 -9.61 -19.87 -18.90
N GLY A 447 -10.62 -19.22 -19.49
CA GLY A 447 -11.95 -19.78 -19.70
C GLY A 447 -12.92 -19.61 -18.53
N LYS A 448 -12.48 -19.15 -17.35
CA LYS A 448 -13.36 -18.72 -16.25
C LYS A 448 -13.71 -17.24 -16.37
N ARG A 449 -14.91 -16.89 -15.90
CA ARG A 449 -15.39 -15.50 -15.77
C ARG A 449 -15.25 -15.02 -14.33
N TYR A 450 -14.78 -13.80 -14.17
CA TYR A 450 -14.48 -13.19 -12.88
C TYR A 450 -15.23 -11.87 -12.67
N PRO A 451 -15.42 -11.40 -11.43
CA PRO A 451 -15.88 -10.04 -11.16
C PRO A 451 -15.00 -8.99 -11.83
N LEU A 452 -15.55 -7.81 -12.08
CA LEU A 452 -14.82 -6.63 -12.54
C LEU A 452 -15.04 -5.46 -11.58
N VAL A 453 -13.95 -4.79 -11.22
CA VAL A 453 -13.95 -3.47 -10.58
C VAL A 453 -13.42 -2.44 -11.59
N LEU A 454 -14.22 -1.45 -11.95
CA LEU A 454 -13.69 -0.24 -12.59
C LEU A 454 -12.99 0.59 -11.53
N ASP A 455 -11.75 0.96 -11.78
CA ASP A 455 -10.97 1.89 -10.95
C ASP A 455 -10.73 3.14 -11.77
N LEU A 456 -11.51 4.19 -11.51
CA LEU A 456 -11.51 5.40 -12.32
C LEU A 456 -10.64 6.48 -11.67
N HIS A 457 -9.66 6.98 -12.42
CA HIS A 457 -8.76 8.02 -11.95
C HIS A 457 -9.48 9.37 -11.74
N GLY A 458 -8.95 10.18 -10.81
CA GLY A 458 -9.33 11.59 -10.61
C GLY A 458 -8.90 12.46 -11.80
N GLY A 459 -9.18 13.76 -11.74
CA GLY A 459 -8.87 14.66 -12.85
C GLY A 459 -9.90 15.77 -12.97
N PRO A 460 -10.51 15.98 -14.16
CA PRO A 460 -10.66 15.00 -15.25
C PRO A 460 -9.43 14.83 -16.16
N ALA A 461 -8.46 15.75 -16.13
CA ALA A 461 -7.19 15.64 -16.85
C ALA A 461 -6.14 14.71 -16.18
N GLY A 462 -6.59 13.69 -15.44
CA GLY A 462 -5.72 12.65 -14.89
C GLY A 462 -5.34 11.60 -15.93
N THR A 463 -4.47 10.65 -15.57
CA THR A 463 -4.07 9.52 -16.44
C THR A 463 -3.57 8.36 -15.60
N ASP A 464 -4.03 7.16 -15.92
CA ASP A 464 -3.43 5.91 -15.44
C ASP A 464 -2.30 5.48 -16.38
N ALA A 465 -1.11 5.27 -15.83
CA ALA A 465 0.08 4.82 -16.56
C ALA A 465 0.41 3.36 -16.23
N ASP A 466 1.12 2.68 -17.14
CA ASP A 466 1.68 1.35 -16.90
C ASP A 466 2.80 1.45 -15.86
N GLU A 467 2.41 1.59 -14.60
CA GLU A 467 3.23 1.76 -13.42
C GLU A 467 2.52 1.21 -12.18
N TRP A 468 3.30 0.97 -11.14
CA TRP A 468 2.78 0.50 -9.88
C TRP A 468 1.98 1.60 -9.17
N SER A 469 0.65 1.50 -9.20
CA SER A 469 -0.28 2.58 -8.80
C SER A 469 -1.09 2.30 -7.54
N GLN A 470 -0.72 1.28 -6.74
CA GLN A 470 -1.51 0.92 -5.55
C GLN A 470 -1.51 2.03 -4.47
N SER A 471 -2.71 2.39 -4.01
CA SER A 471 -2.91 3.43 -2.99
C SER A 471 -4.20 3.17 -2.19
N TRP A 472 -4.47 4.01 -1.18
CA TRP A 472 -5.72 3.95 -0.43
C TRP A 472 -6.94 4.34 -1.29
N THR A 473 -6.78 5.14 -2.34
CA THR A 473 -7.87 5.40 -3.31
C THR A 473 -8.10 4.20 -4.22
N SER A 474 -7.01 3.52 -4.60
CA SER A 474 -6.99 2.43 -5.58
C SER A 474 -6.27 1.18 -5.04
N PRO A 475 -6.92 0.40 -4.14
CA PRO A 475 -6.33 -0.80 -3.52
C PRO A 475 -6.30 -2.02 -4.47
N ILE A 476 -5.72 -1.86 -5.66
CA ILE A 476 -5.77 -2.80 -6.80
C ILE A 476 -5.43 -4.25 -6.41
N MET A 477 -4.33 -4.48 -5.66
CA MET A 477 -3.93 -5.86 -5.31
C MET A 477 -4.96 -6.56 -4.42
N LEU A 478 -5.67 -5.83 -3.56
CA LEU A 478 -6.67 -6.41 -2.67
C LEU A 478 -7.94 -6.86 -3.40
N TRP A 479 -8.32 -6.15 -4.47
CA TRP A 479 -9.42 -6.57 -5.35
C TRP A 479 -9.00 -7.76 -6.22
N ARG A 480 -7.77 -7.76 -6.75
CA ARG A 480 -7.23 -8.88 -7.55
C ARG A 480 -7.08 -10.15 -6.74
N GLN A 481 -6.69 -10.04 -5.47
CA GLN A 481 -6.60 -11.16 -4.54
C GLN A 481 -7.97 -11.77 -4.26
N ARG A 482 -9.03 -10.95 -4.21
CA ARG A 482 -10.44 -11.41 -4.13
C ARG A 482 -10.99 -11.98 -5.43
N GLY A 483 -10.14 -12.11 -6.45
CA GLY A 483 -10.51 -12.71 -7.72
C GLY A 483 -11.13 -11.75 -8.72
N ALA A 484 -11.01 -10.42 -8.57
CA ALA A 484 -11.53 -9.47 -9.54
C ALA A 484 -10.51 -9.13 -10.65
N PHE A 485 -11.01 -8.91 -11.86
CA PHE A 485 -10.37 -8.00 -12.78
C PHE A 485 -10.48 -6.57 -12.25
N VAL A 486 -9.45 -5.77 -12.49
CA VAL A 486 -9.51 -4.31 -12.28
C VAL A 486 -9.23 -3.65 -13.62
N LEU A 487 -10.09 -2.74 -14.05
CA LEU A 487 -9.89 -1.97 -15.28
C LEU A 487 -9.77 -0.49 -14.96
N GLN A 488 -8.62 0.06 -15.30
CA GLN A 488 -8.36 1.49 -15.37
C GLN A 488 -8.54 1.96 -16.81
N VAL A 489 -9.21 3.10 -17.00
CA VAL A 489 -9.59 3.61 -18.33
C VAL A 489 -9.11 5.05 -18.49
N ASN A 490 -8.28 5.29 -19.52
CA ASN A 490 -7.94 6.65 -19.92
C ASN A 490 -8.94 7.15 -20.96
N TYR A 491 -10.05 7.69 -20.45
CA TYR A 491 -11.16 8.20 -21.25
C TYR A 491 -10.81 9.52 -21.97
N HIS A 492 -11.62 9.93 -22.95
CA HIS A 492 -11.58 11.27 -23.53
C HIS A 492 -11.55 12.32 -22.41
N GLY A 493 -10.57 13.22 -22.41
CA GLY A 493 -10.33 14.16 -21.31
C GLY A 493 -9.11 13.85 -20.46
N SER A 494 -8.63 12.60 -20.45
CA SER A 494 -7.38 12.23 -19.77
C SER A 494 -6.16 12.94 -20.40
N ALA A 495 -5.14 13.23 -19.59
CA ALA A 495 -3.86 13.72 -20.11
C ALA A 495 -3.11 12.62 -20.90
N GLY A 496 -1.97 12.95 -21.50
CA GLY A 496 -1.11 11.95 -22.16
C GLY A 496 -1.43 11.61 -23.62
N TYR A 497 -2.61 11.99 -24.12
CA TYR A 497 -3.08 11.66 -25.49
C TYR A 497 -3.06 12.86 -26.46
N GLY A 498 -2.70 14.05 -25.99
CA GLY A 498 -2.63 15.27 -26.79
C GLY A 498 -3.79 16.22 -26.57
N LEU A 499 -3.67 17.42 -27.14
CA LEU A 499 -4.53 18.55 -26.80
C LEU A 499 -5.99 18.34 -27.21
N ASP A 500 -6.23 17.74 -28.38
CA ASP A 500 -7.59 17.46 -28.83
C ASP A 500 -8.32 16.46 -27.92
N TRP A 501 -7.59 15.54 -27.31
CA TRP A 501 -8.14 14.54 -26.41
C TRP A 501 -8.46 15.13 -25.04
N VAL A 502 -7.51 15.83 -24.42
CA VAL A 502 -7.68 16.39 -23.07
C VAL A 502 -8.77 17.48 -23.05
N GLU A 503 -8.88 18.30 -24.10
CA GLU A 503 -9.92 19.35 -24.19
C GLU A 503 -11.29 18.83 -24.67
N SER A 504 -11.40 17.56 -25.05
CA SER A 504 -12.57 17.03 -25.77
C SER A 504 -13.88 17.09 -24.99
N ILE A 505 -13.79 17.14 -23.66
CA ILE A 505 -14.93 17.14 -22.72
C ILE A 505 -15.29 18.53 -22.19
N GLY A 506 -14.52 19.56 -22.58
CA GLY A 506 -14.80 20.95 -22.22
C GLY A 506 -16.03 21.53 -22.92
N GLY A 507 -16.52 22.67 -22.43
CA GLY A 507 -17.58 23.46 -23.07
C GLY A 507 -18.95 22.79 -23.06
N GLY A 508 -19.32 22.16 -21.93
CA GLY A 508 -20.62 21.54 -21.71
C GLY A 508 -20.69 20.06 -22.10
N LYS A 509 -19.57 19.44 -22.46
CA LYS A 509 -19.52 18.05 -22.96
C LYS A 509 -19.21 17.00 -21.89
N TYR A 510 -19.08 17.41 -20.64
CA TYR A 510 -18.86 16.51 -19.51
C TYR A 510 -19.81 15.30 -19.55
N TYR A 511 -19.28 14.09 -19.36
CA TYR A 511 -19.96 12.79 -19.46
C TYR A 511 -20.35 12.30 -20.87
N GLU A 512 -20.19 13.10 -21.91
CA GLU A 512 -20.63 12.73 -23.26
C GLU A 512 -19.69 11.75 -23.95
N LEU A 513 -18.41 11.79 -23.61
CA LEU A 513 -17.37 10.96 -24.25
C LEU A 513 -16.80 9.94 -23.25
N GLU A 514 -16.62 10.36 -22.01
CA GLU A 514 -16.03 9.59 -20.92
C GLU A 514 -16.87 8.35 -20.62
N ILE A 515 -18.18 8.53 -20.43
CA ILE A 515 -19.08 7.43 -20.08
C ILE A 515 -19.13 6.37 -21.20
N PRO A 516 -19.32 6.72 -22.49
CA PRO A 516 -19.24 5.74 -23.56
C PRO A 516 -17.87 5.05 -23.69
N ASP A 517 -16.75 5.75 -23.45
CA ASP A 517 -15.43 5.12 -23.46
C ASP A 517 -15.32 4.03 -22.41
N ILE A 518 -15.72 4.35 -21.18
CA ILE A 518 -15.70 3.42 -20.05
C ILE A 518 -16.63 2.23 -20.31
N GLU A 519 -17.88 2.48 -20.68
CA GLU A 519 -18.88 1.42 -20.89
C GLU A 519 -18.45 0.45 -22.01
N LYS A 520 -17.89 0.97 -23.12
CA LYS A 520 -17.39 0.14 -24.22
C LYS A 520 -16.16 -0.69 -23.83
N GLY A 521 -15.35 -0.22 -22.88
CA GLY A 521 -14.23 -0.99 -22.33
C GLY A 521 -14.72 -2.23 -21.59
N VAL A 522 -15.76 -2.07 -20.76
CA VAL A 522 -16.41 -3.22 -20.09
C VAL A 522 -17.09 -4.15 -21.11
N ASP A 523 -17.76 -3.61 -22.13
CA ASP A 523 -18.41 -4.42 -23.16
C ASP A 523 -17.38 -5.26 -23.92
N GLU A 524 -16.18 -4.72 -24.17
CA GLU A 524 -15.08 -5.46 -24.76
C GLU A 524 -14.62 -6.62 -23.86
N LEU A 525 -14.52 -6.42 -22.54
CA LEU A 525 -14.18 -7.50 -21.59
C LEU A 525 -15.27 -8.58 -21.50
N LEU A 526 -16.54 -8.19 -21.54
CA LEU A 526 -17.68 -9.10 -21.60
C LEU A 526 -17.68 -9.91 -22.90
N ARG A 527 -17.40 -9.26 -24.03
CA ARG A 527 -17.29 -9.90 -25.36
C ARG A 527 -16.15 -10.90 -25.42
N ARG A 528 -15.01 -10.61 -24.77
CA ARG A 528 -13.89 -11.55 -24.61
C ARG A 528 -14.21 -12.73 -23.68
N GLY A 529 -15.34 -12.69 -22.95
CA GLY A 529 -15.74 -13.73 -22.01
C GLY A 529 -14.90 -13.76 -20.74
N LEU A 530 -14.24 -12.64 -20.39
CA LEU A 530 -13.37 -12.54 -19.20
C LEU A 530 -14.17 -12.23 -17.92
N VAL A 531 -15.23 -11.43 -18.07
CA VAL A 531 -15.95 -10.85 -16.93
C VAL A 531 -17.34 -11.47 -16.79
N ASP A 532 -17.80 -11.61 -15.56
CA ASP A 532 -19.17 -12.00 -15.23
C ASP A 532 -20.10 -10.77 -15.27
N PRO A 533 -21.11 -10.73 -16.16
CA PRO A 533 -22.02 -9.59 -16.28
C PRO A 533 -22.88 -9.35 -15.03
N GLN A 534 -22.95 -10.30 -14.09
CA GLN A 534 -23.67 -10.14 -12.83
C GLN A 534 -22.79 -9.63 -11.69
N ARG A 535 -21.49 -9.43 -11.92
CA ARG A 535 -20.52 -9.01 -10.88
C ARG A 535 -19.63 -7.89 -11.40
N LEU A 536 -20.25 -6.73 -11.64
CA LEU A 536 -19.59 -5.49 -12.02
C LEU A 536 -19.66 -4.49 -10.85
N ALA A 537 -18.56 -3.82 -10.54
CA ALA A 537 -18.50 -2.71 -9.60
C ALA A 537 -17.74 -1.52 -10.20
N SER A 538 -17.97 -0.33 -9.66
CA SER A 538 -17.22 0.88 -10.01
C SER A 538 -16.71 1.56 -8.74
N SER A 539 -15.48 2.06 -8.82
CA SER A 539 -14.78 2.74 -7.74
C SER A 539 -14.04 3.95 -8.29
N GLY A 540 -13.99 5.02 -7.52
CA GLY A 540 -13.16 6.17 -7.86
C GLY A 540 -13.14 7.24 -6.77
N TRP A 541 -12.15 8.12 -6.84
CA TRP A 541 -11.98 9.29 -5.97
C TRP A 541 -11.95 10.57 -6.82
N SER A 542 -12.48 11.68 -6.32
CA SER A 542 -12.54 12.95 -7.08
C SER A 542 -13.34 12.74 -8.38
N ASN A 543 -12.84 13.17 -9.54
CA ASN A 543 -13.50 12.92 -10.82
C ASN A 543 -13.86 11.44 -11.08
N GLY A 544 -13.04 10.48 -10.61
CA GLY A 544 -13.38 9.06 -10.71
C GLY A 544 -14.64 8.70 -9.91
N GLY A 545 -14.85 9.37 -8.77
CA GLY A 545 -16.07 9.32 -7.98
C GLY A 545 -17.25 9.95 -8.72
N ILE A 546 -17.05 11.12 -9.34
CA ILE A 546 -18.07 11.81 -10.17
C ILE A 546 -18.53 10.90 -11.30
N LEU A 547 -17.60 10.30 -12.04
CA LEU A 547 -17.89 9.36 -13.13
C LEU A 547 -18.55 8.07 -12.61
N THR A 548 -18.16 7.58 -11.44
CA THR A 548 -18.83 6.43 -10.79
C THR A 548 -20.29 6.74 -10.48
N VAL A 549 -20.59 7.94 -9.94
CA VAL A 549 -21.98 8.36 -9.70
C VAL A 549 -22.73 8.47 -11.02
N GLU A 550 -22.15 9.09 -12.05
CA GLU A 550 -22.81 9.24 -13.33
C GLU A 550 -23.13 7.88 -13.98
N LEU A 551 -22.21 6.91 -13.91
CA LEU A 551 -22.43 5.55 -14.40
C LEU A 551 -23.65 4.89 -13.77
N ILE A 552 -23.77 4.93 -12.43
CA ILE A 552 -24.89 4.27 -11.72
C ILE A 552 -26.23 4.98 -11.93
N THR A 553 -26.24 6.24 -12.37
CA THR A 553 -27.49 6.91 -12.80
C THR A 553 -27.94 6.52 -14.21
N ARG A 554 -27.06 5.95 -15.03
CA ARG A 554 -27.34 5.63 -16.45
C ARG A 554 -27.65 4.15 -16.70
N THR A 555 -27.17 3.25 -15.84
CA THR A 555 -27.30 1.81 -16.05
C THR A 555 -27.42 1.04 -14.74
N GLN A 556 -28.09 -0.11 -14.78
CA GLN A 556 -28.32 -0.98 -13.60
C GLN A 556 -27.38 -2.20 -13.57
N ARG A 557 -26.34 -2.21 -14.41
CA ARG A 557 -25.42 -3.35 -14.52
C ARG A 557 -24.41 -3.45 -13.37
N TYR A 558 -24.14 -2.33 -12.69
CA TYR A 558 -23.23 -2.29 -11.53
C TYR A 558 -23.94 -2.76 -10.26
N ARG A 559 -23.34 -3.73 -9.58
CA ARG A 559 -23.87 -4.36 -8.35
C ARG A 559 -23.28 -3.78 -7.07
N ALA A 560 -22.21 -2.99 -7.17
CA ALA A 560 -21.66 -2.23 -6.05
C ALA A 560 -20.94 -0.98 -6.58
N ALA A 561 -20.94 0.09 -5.79
CA ALA A 561 -20.17 1.30 -6.06
C ALA A 561 -19.45 1.80 -4.81
N ALA A 562 -18.20 2.24 -4.96
CA ALA A 562 -17.42 2.95 -3.94
C ALA A 562 -17.08 4.35 -4.47
N VAL A 563 -17.67 5.38 -3.84
CA VAL A 563 -17.63 6.76 -4.30
C VAL A 563 -16.84 7.58 -3.28
N GLY A 564 -15.68 8.09 -3.68
CA GLY A 564 -14.88 9.00 -2.87
C GLY A 564 -14.93 10.43 -3.41
N ALA A 565 -15.22 11.41 -2.55
CA ALA A 565 -15.15 12.84 -2.86
C ALA A 565 -15.74 13.17 -4.25
N ALA A 566 -17.05 12.98 -4.44
CA ALA A 566 -17.72 13.14 -5.74
C ALA A 566 -18.78 14.23 -5.73
N ASP A 567 -18.76 15.07 -6.75
CA ASP A 567 -19.80 16.04 -7.06
C ASP A 567 -21.06 15.40 -7.64
N VAL A 568 -22.20 15.89 -7.16
CA VAL A 568 -23.52 15.48 -7.64
C VAL A 568 -24.38 16.66 -8.07
N GLU A 569 -24.01 17.88 -7.66
CA GLU A 569 -24.73 19.11 -7.98
C GLU A 569 -23.75 20.25 -8.32
N TRP A 570 -23.73 20.67 -9.58
CA TRP A 570 -22.74 21.61 -10.11
C TRP A 570 -22.94 23.07 -9.68
N ILE A 571 -24.15 23.52 -9.31
CA ILE A 571 -24.34 24.90 -8.83
C ILE A 571 -23.66 25.07 -7.46
N SER A 572 -23.80 24.06 -6.60
CA SER A 572 -23.10 23.96 -5.32
C SER A 572 -21.59 23.82 -5.53
N ASP A 573 -21.15 23.07 -6.54
CA ASP A 573 -19.73 22.95 -6.89
C ASP A 573 -19.12 24.32 -7.20
N TRP A 574 -19.69 25.03 -8.18
CA TRP A 574 -19.30 26.37 -8.59
C TRP A 574 -19.04 27.33 -7.41
N GLY A 575 -19.91 27.28 -6.40
CA GLY A 575 -19.89 28.22 -5.27
C GLY A 575 -19.03 27.80 -4.08
N ASN A 576 -18.67 26.51 -3.94
CA ASN A 576 -18.02 26.01 -2.72
C ASN A 576 -16.64 25.36 -2.97
N VAL A 577 -16.30 25.03 -4.22
CA VAL A 577 -14.99 24.47 -4.57
C VAL A 577 -13.95 25.58 -4.68
N ALA A 578 -12.73 25.34 -4.17
CA ALA A 578 -11.63 26.30 -4.17
C ALA A 578 -11.28 26.83 -5.58
N PHE A 579 -11.49 26.01 -6.61
CA PHE A 579 -11.27 26.31 -8.03
C PHE A 579 -12.56 26.37 -8.87
N GLY A 580 -13.74 26.47 -8.21
CA GLY A 580 -15.06 26.21 -8.81
C GLY A 580 -15.38 27.05 -10.05
N ALA A 581 -15.21 28.38 -10.00
CA ALA A 581 -15.52 29.21 -11.17
C ALA A 581 -14.64 28.90 -12.39
N ALA A 582 -13.35 28.65 -12.21
CA ALA A 582 -12.45 28.34 -13.31
C ALA A 582 -12.72 26.95 -13.89
N PHE A 583 -13.05 25.97 -13.04
CA PHE A 583 -13.40 24.61 -13.45
C PHE A 583 -14.69 24.60 -14.26
N ASP A 584 -15.76 25.14 -13.69
CA ASP A 584 -17.08 25.11 -14.29
C ASP A 584 -17.18 25.90 -15.59
N ASN A 585 -16.62 27.11 -15.62
CA ASN A 585 -16.63 27.90 -16.84
C ASN A 585 -15.90 27.20 -17.99
N TYR A 586 -14.89 26.36 -17.68
CA TYR A 586 -14.23 25.55 -18.69
C TYR A 586 -15.06 24.32 -19.07
N TYR A 587 -15.43 23.47 -18.12
CA TYR A 587 -16.03 22.16 -18.40
C TYR A 587 -17.52 22.23 -18.72
N LEU A 588 -18.28 23.12 -18.08
CA LEU A 588 -19.71 23.33 -18.35
C LEU A 588 -19.95 24.44 -19.38
N GLY A 589 -18.96 25.30 -19.61
CA GLY A 589 -18.97 26.30 -20.68
C GLY A 589 -19.50 27.68 -20.29
N GLY A 590 -19.73 27.93 -19.01
CA GLY A 590 -20.18 29.23 -18.48
C GLY A 590 -20.71 29.13 -17.05
N PRO A 591 -21.10 30.26 -16.43
CA PRO A 591 -21.59 30.29 -15.05
C PRO A 591 -23.07 29.87 -14.94
N PRO A 592 -23.53 29.48 -13.73
CA PRO A 592 -24.84 28.84 -13.57
C PRO A 592 -26.05 29.73 -13.89
N TRP A 593 -25.94 31.06 -13.78
CA TRP A 593 -27.05 31.96 -14.13
C TRP A 593 -27.16 32.23 -15.64
N GLU A 594 -26.13 31.94 -16.43
CA GLU A 594 -26.16 32.10 -17.89
C GLU A 594 -26.60 30.81 -18.60
N ILE A 595 -26.19 29.66 -18.07
CA ILE A 595 -26.50 28.33 -18.63
C ILE A 595 -27.18 27.39 -17.62
N PRO A 596 -28.25 27.81 -16.91
CA PRO A 596 -28.83 27.02 -15.82
C PRO A 596 -29.30 25.63 -16.27
N GLN A 597 -29.70 25.49 -17.54
CA GLN A 597 -30.12 24.21 -18.10
C GLN A 597 -28.98 23.21 -18.23
N VAL A 598 -27.74 23.66 -18.50
CA VAL A 598 -26.57 22.77 -18.56
C VAL A 598 -26.25 22.24 -17.17
N TYR A 599 -26.24 23.12 -16.16
CA TYR A 599 -26.04 22.73 -14.76
C TYR A 599 -27.06 21.69 -14.30
N LEU A 600 -28.36 21.95 -14.50
CA LEU A 600 -29.42 20.99 -14.19
C LEU A 600 -29.25 19.66 -14.94
N ALA A 601 -28.90 19.72 -16.23
CA ALA A 601 -28.75 18.54 -17.06
C ALA A 601 -27.49 17.72 -16.70
N LYS A 602 -26.41 18.36 -16.26
CA LYS A 602 -25.17 17.67 -15.92
C LYS A 602 -25.19 17.16 -14.48
N SER A 603 -25.86 17.81 -13.53
CA SER A 603 -25.93 17.39 -12.12
C SER A 603 -26.58 16.01 -11.97
N PRO A 604 -25.83 14.94 -11.57
CA PRO A 604 -26.40 13.61 -11.35
C PRO A 604 -27.49 13.57 -10.28
N LEU A 605 -27.52 14.53 -9.35
CA LEU A 605 -28.52 14.67 -8.29
C LEU A 605 -29.96 14.47 -8.81
N PHE A 606 -30.29 15.05 -9.97
CA PHE A 606 -31.64 15.00 -10.55
C PHE A 606 -31.98 13.66 -11.22
N ARG A 607 -31.03 12.72 -11.30
CA ARG A 607 -31.19 11.37 -11.84
C ARG A 607 -31.07 10.26 -10.79
N LEU A 608 -30.76 10.59 -9.53
CA LEU A 608 -30.48 9.59 -8.48
C LEU A 608 -31.67 8.65 -8.19
N ALA A 609 -32.91 9.06 -8.47
CA ALA A 609 -34.10 8.20 -8.33
C ALA A 609 -34.03 6.91 -9.16
N SER A 610 -33.17 6.85 -10.18
CA SER A 610 -32.93 5.66 -10.99
C SER A 610 -31.93 4.68 -10.37
N VAL A 611 -31.15 5.07 -9.37
CA VAL A 611 -30.04 4.28 -8.84
C VAL A 611 -30.55 3.10 -8.02
N THR A 612 -30.19 1.88 -8.43
CA THR A 612 -30.42 0.64 -7.64
C THR A 612 -29.12 -0.04 -7.19
N THR A 613 -27.98 0.60 -7.41
CA THR A 613 -26.66 0.08 -7.04
C THR A 613 -26.36 0.37 -5.56
N PRO A 614 -26.05 -0.65 -4.74
CA PRO A 614 -25.52 -0.46 -3.39
C PRO A 614 -24.27 0.42 -3.41
N THR A 615 -24.29 1.56 -2.72
CA THR A 615 -23.25 2.60 -2.82
C THR A 615 -22.66 2.96 -1.46
N ILE A 616 -21.33 2.89 -1.33
CA ILE A 616 -20.61 3.51 -0.21
C ILE A 616 -20.02 4.84 -0.64
N VAL A 617 -20.16 5.86 0.20
CA VAL A 617 -19.71 7.24 -0.01
C VAL A 617 -18.68 7.59 1.04
N THR A 618 -17.55 8.20 0.65
CA THR A 618 -16.46 8.57 1.56
C THR A 618 -15.93 9.96 1.24
N THR A 619 -15.62 10.78 2.26
CA THR A 619 -15.04 12.13 2.07
C THR A 619 -14.35 12.65 3.35
N GLY A 620 -13.36 13.51 3.19
CA GLY A 620 -12.84 14.35 4.27
C GLY A 620 -13.82 15.46 4.65
N THR A 621 -13.83 15.89 5.92
CA THR A 621 -14.73 16.98 6.37
C THR A 621 -14.18 18.38 6.10
N ALA A 622 -12.91 18.52 5.76
CA ALA A 622 -12.23 19.76 5.42
C ALA A 622 -11.85 19.81 3.92
N ASP A 623 -12.42 18.93 3.10
CA ASP A 623 -12.22 18.92 1.65
C ASP A 623 -12.76 20.20 1.01
N THR A 624 -11.90 20.94 0.33
CA THR A 624 -12.22 22.17 -0.42
C THR A 624 -12.17 21.97 -1.94
N SER A 625 -11.71 20.80 -2.40
CA SER A 625 -11.72 20.42 -3.82
C SER A 625 -13.05 19.79 -4.21
N VAL A 626 -13.64 18.98 -3.33
CA VAL A 626 -15.00 18.47 -3.44
C VAL A 626 -15.68 18.58 -2.07
N PRO A 627 -16.35 19.71 -1.77
CA PRO A 627 -16.91 19.98 -0.46
C PRO A 627 -17.82 18.85 0.05
N PRO A 628 -17.73 18.48 1.35
CA PRO A 628 -18.45 17.32 1.89
C PRO A 628 -19.98 17.44 1.83
N GLY A 629 -20.52 18.63 1.52
CA GLY A 629 -21.92 18.83 1.18
C GLY A 629 -22.39 18.00 -0.03
N GLN A 630 -21.52 17.76 -1.01
CA GLN A 630 -21.81 16.92 -2.19
C GLN A 630 -22.05 15.47 -1.80
N SER A 631 -21.12 14.90 -1.01
CA SER A 631 -21.24 13.54 -0.48
C SER A 631 -22.47 13.37 0.42
N ARG A 632 -22.80 14.38 1.24
CA ARG A 632 -24.04 14.37 2.05
C ARG A 632 -25.29 14.39 1.17
N SER A 633 -25.29 15.18 0.10
CA SER A 633 -26.41 15.26 -0.84
C SER A 633 -26.65 13.92 -1.54
N LEU A 634 -25.58 13.27 -2.02
CA LEU A 634 -25.66 11.92 -2.59
C LEU A 634 -26.22 10.91 -1.59
N PHE A 635 -25.64 10.86 -0.37
CA PHE A 635 -26.08 9.93 0.67
C PHE A 635 -27.55 10.12 1.04
N HIS A 636 -27.97 11.34 1.35
CA HIS A 636 -29.35 11.60 1.78
C HIS A 636 -30.36 11.36 0.66
N ALA A 637 -30.02 11.70 -0.60
CA ALA A 637 -30.88 11.39 -1.73
C ALA A 637 -31.09 9.87 -1.86
N LEU A 638 -30.00 9.08 -1.92
CA LEU A 638 -30.10 7.61 -2.04
C LEU A 638 -30.77 6.97 -0.82
N GLN A 639 -30.48 7.48 0.39
CA GLN A 639 -31.11 7.03 1.62
C GLN A 639 -32.63 7.26 1.59
N GLN A 640 -33.07 8.43 1.14
CA GLN A 640 -34.48 8.78 1.05
C GLN A 640 -35.20 7.98 -0.05
N ILE A 641 -34.54 7.74 -1.19
CA ILE A 641 -35.08 6.91 -2.27
C ILE A 641 -35.25 5.46 -1.80
N GLY A 642 -34.28 4.93 -1.07
CA GLY A 642 -34.36 3.61 -0.43
C GLY A 642 -34.37 2.41 -1.39
N ALA A 643 -34.02 2.61 -2.66
CA ALA A 643 -34.02 1.55 -3.67
C ALA A 643 -32.84 0.56 -3.51
N ALA A 644 -31.75 0.99 -2.86
CA ALA A 644 -30.58 0.17 -2.56
C ALA A 644 -29.89 0.62 -1.27
N PRO A 645 -29.08 -0.23 -0.62
CA PRO A 645 -28.29 0.16 0.54
C PRO A 645 -27.31 1.29 0.21
N VAL A 646 -27.19 2.25 1.12
CA VAL A 646 -26.20 3.33 1.03
C VAL A 646 -25.51 3.55 2.38
N ARG A 647 -24.23 3.91 2.36
CA ARG A 647 -23.44 4.23 3.56
C ARG A 647 -22.58 5.47 3.30
N LEU A 648 -22.43 6.34 4.30
CA LEU A 648 -21.53 7.49 4.27
C LEU A 648 -20.50 7.37 5.40
N VAL A 649 -19.22 7.53 5.06
CA VAL A 649 -18.10 7.63 6.00
C VAL A 649 -17.45 9.01 5.86
N LEU A 650 -17.49 9.80 6.94
CA LEU A 650 -16.86 11.12 7.02
C LEU A 650 -15.55 11.00 7.79
N PHE A 651 -14.46 11.55 7.26
CA PHE A 651 -13.15 11.56 7.93
C PHE A 651 -12.86 12.95 8.53
N PRO A 652 -12.92 13.11 9.87
CA PRO A 652 -12.81 14.41 10.51
C PRO A 652 -11.43 15.06 10.35
N GLY A 653 -11.44 16.32 9.92
CA GLY A 653 -10.26 17.15 9.71
C GLY A 653 -9.39 16.74 8.52
N GLU A 654 -9.81 15.77 7.73
CA GLU A 654 -9.14 15.42 6.48
C GLU A 654 -9.60 16.34 5.35
N GLU A 655 -8.65 16.74 4.51
CA GLU A 655 -8.88 17.52 3.30
C GLU A 655 -9.25 16.59 2.11
N HIS A 656 -8.93 16.98 0.88
CA HIS A 656 -9.20 16.16 -0.31
C HIS A 656 -8.37 14.86 -0.36
N ALA A 657 -7.14 14.90 0.17
CA ALA A 657 -6.34 13.70 0.40
C ALA A 657 -6.41 13.31 1.88
N LEU A 658 -6.61 12.02 2.16
CA LEU A 658 -6.56 11.51 3.54
C LEU A 658 -5.09 11.39 3.96
N GLU A 659 -4.66 12.13 4.98
CA GLU A 659 -3.30 12.14 5.52
C GLU A 659 -3.13 11.11 6.65
N LYS A 660 -4.12 10.97 7.54
CA LYS A 660 -4.00 10.03 8.66
C LYS A 660 -4.08 8.59 8.15
N ILE A 661 -3.07 7.79 8.49
CA ILE A 661 -2.98 6.39 8.06
C ILE A 661 -4.18 5.56 8.53
N VAL A 662 -4.71 5.85 9.72
CA VAL A 662 -5.93 5.19 10.23
C VAL A 662 -7.17 5.50 9.38
N HIS A 663 -7.29 6.71 8.82
CA HIS A 663 -8.38 7.07 7.93
C HIS A 663 -8.22 6.43 6.55
N GLN A 664 -7.00 6.45 5.99
CA GLN A 664 -6.68 5.70 4.75
C GLN A 664 -7.03 4.22 4.89
N ARG A 665 -6.62 3.59 6.00
CA ARG A 665 -6.94 2.19 6.33
C ARG A 665 -8.44 1.96 6.41
N ARG A 666 -9.14 2.80 7.19
CA ARG A 666 -10.60 2.67 7.36
C ARG A 666 -11.34 2.77 6.03
N LYS A 667 -10.94 3.69 5.15
CA LYS A 667 -11.50 3.81 3.79
C LYS A 667 -11.34 2.49 3.03
N VAL A 668 -10.12 1.94 2.96
CA VAL A 668 -9.86 0.68 2.24
C VAL A 668 -10.66 -0.48 2.85
N GLU A 669 -10.72 -0.60 4.17
CA GLU A 669 -11.49 -1.64 4.85
C GLU A 669 -12.99 -1.56 4.57
N GLU A 670 -13.55 -0.34 4.55
CA GLU A 670 -14.97 -0.11 4.26
C GLU A 670 -15.32 -0.44 2.80
N ASP A 671 -14.47 -0.05 1.84
CA ASP A 671 -14.66 -0.39 0.42
C ASP A 671 -14.60 -1.90 0.20
N LEU A 672 -13.63 -2.57 0.82
CA LEU A 672 -13.49 -4.02 0.74
C LEU A 672 -14.68 -4.72 1.38
N ALA A 673 -15.13 -4.29 2.56
CA ALA A 673 -16.32 -4.85 3.20
C ALA A 673 -17.58 -4.64 2.34
N TRP A 674 -17.69 -3.49 1.67
CA TRP A 674 -18.80 -3.19 0.77
C TRP A 674 -18.79 -4.12 -0.45
N PHE A 675 -17.65 -4.28 -1.11
CA PHE A 675 -17.53 -5.18 -2.27
C PHE A 675 -17.60 -6.66 -1.86
N ASP A 676 -17.06 -7.05 -0.71
CA ASP A 676 -17.19 -8.41 -0.16
C ASP A 676 -18.67 -8.78 -0.02
N ARG A 677 -19.49 -7.84 0.45
CA ARG A 677 -20.94 -8.03 0.59
C ARG A 677 -21.70 -8.05 -0.73
N TYR A 678 -21.49 -7.07 -1.61
CA TYR A 678 -22.36 -6.83 -2.75
C TYR A 678 -21.81 -7.31 -4.11
N LEU A 679 -20.50 -7.52 -4.22
CA LEU A 679 -19.83 -7.96 -5.44
C LEU A 679 -19.35 -9.42 -5.34
N PHE A 680 -18.64 -9.75 -4.26
CA PHE A 680 -18.02 -11.07 -4.07
C PHE A 680 -18.97 -12.07 -3.38
N ALA A 681 -20.03 -11.59 -2.73
CA ALA A 681 -20.99 -12.40 -1.97
C ALA A 681 -20.33 -13.27 -0.90
N SER A 682 -19.28 -12.75 -0.26
CA SER A 682 -18.55 -13.42 0.82
C SER A 682 -19.46 -13.57 2.06
N PRO A 683 -19.44 -14.72 2.77
CA PRO A 683 -20.18 -14.87 4.03
C PRO A 683 -19.78 -13.76 5.01
N GLN A 684 -20.75 -13.10 5.63
CA GLN A 684 -20.45 -12.11 6.67
C GLN A 684 -19.68 -12.79 7.81
N ARG A 685 -18.72 -12.07 8.41
CA ARG A 685 -18.37 -12.34 9.81
C ARG A 685 -19.59 -11.98 10.65
N GLU A 686 -20.41 -12.98 10.98
CA GLU A 686 -21.69 -12.80 11.72
C GLU A 686 -21.53 -12.25 13.16
N GLN A 687 -20.32 -11.89 13.59
CA GLN A 687 -20.03 -11.66 15.00
C GLN A 687 -19.18 -10.42 15.26
N GLU A 688 -19.58 -9.24 14.74
CA GLU A 688 -18.92 -7.96 15.04
C GLU A 688 -18.86 -7.64 16.56
N GLY A 689 -19.76 -8.24 17.36
CA GLY A 689 -19.77 -8.11 18.82
C GLY A 689 -18.89 -9.12 19.58
N VAL A 690 -18.34 -10.13 18.90
CA VAL A 690 -17.51 -11.15 19.54
C VAL A 690 -16.05 -10.84 19.24
N LYS A 691 -15.31 -10.44 20.29
CA LYS A 691 -13.87 -10.16 20.17
C LYS A 691 -13.12 -11.46 19.84
N ALA A 692 -12.28 -11.42 18.81
CA ALA A 692 -11.39 -12.53 18.46
C ALA A 692 -10.49 -12.92 19.65
N GLY A 693 -10.33 -14.22 19.90
CA GLY A 693 -9.63 -14.81 21.05
C GLY A 693 -10.36 -14.65 22.38
N SER A 694 -11.59 -14.13 22.42
CA SER A 694 -12.35 -14.00 23.66
C SER A 694 -12.88 -15.34 24.17
N LEU A 695 -13.19 -15.42 25.46
CA LEU A 695 -13.87 -16.58 26.04
C LEU A 695 -15.22 -16.86 25.36
N LEU A 696 -15.91 -15.82 24.88
CA LEU A 696 -17.18 -15.97 24.17
C LEU A 696 -16.98 -16.59 22.79
N GLU A 697 -15.99 -16.14 22.02
CA GLU A 697 -15.63 -16.76 20.74
C GLU A 697 -15.19 -18.22 20.95
N GLY A 698 -14.36 -18.45 21.97
CA GLY A 698 -13.91 -19.78 22.33
C GLY A 698 -15.05 -20.72 22.72
N LEU A 699 -16.03 -20.22 23.47
CA LEU A 699 -17.22 -20.98 23.80
C LEU A 699 -18.04 -21.32 22.55
N LEU A 700 -18.21 -20.36 21.63
CA LEU A 700 -18.94 -20.57 20.37
C LEU A 700 -18.24 -21.60 19.47
N LEU A 701 -16.92 -21.48 19.30
CA LEU A 701 -16.10 -22.43 18.53
C LEU A 701 -16.12 -23.83 19.15
N ARG A 702 -16.00 -23.93 20.48
CA ARG A 702 -16.09 -25.22 21.20
C ARG A 702 -17.50 -25.83 21.14
N HIS A 703 -18.54 -24.99 21.11
CA HIS A 703 -19.92 -25.45 20.95
C HIS A 703 -20.19 -25.96 19.53
N ALA A 704 -19.59 -25.31 18.52
CA ALA A 704 -19.69 -25.71 17.12
C ALA A 704 -18.86 -26.96 16.76
N ALA A 705 -17.86 -27.31 17.57
CA ALA A 705 -17.03 -28.49 17.36
C ALA A 705 -17.85 -29.80 17.33
N ALA A 706 -17.48 -30.71 16.44
CA ALA A 706 -18.21 -31.95 16.21
C ALA A 706 -18.18 -32.87 17.44
N ARG A 707 -19.32 -33.53 17.71
CA ARG A 707 -19.47 -34.46 18.83
C ARG A 707 -20.33 -35.67 18.47
N VAL A 708 -20.07 -36.77 19.16
CA VAL A 708 -20.86 -38.00 19.13
C VAL A 708 -21.29 -38.31 20.56
N GLY A 709 -22.55 -38.02 20.87
CA GLY A 709 -22.98 -37.94 22.27
C GLY A 709 -22.24 -36.83 23.00
N ALA A 710 -21.57 -37.16 24.10
CA ALA A 710 -20.78 -36.19 24.89
C ALA A 710 -19.33 -36.03 24.40
N ALA A 711 -18.81 -36.94 23.56
CA ALA A 711 -17.40 -36.97 23.18
C ALA A 711 -17.11 -36.14 21.93
N PHE A 712 -16.04 -35.34 21.95
CA PHE A 712 -15.56 -34.59 20.78
C PHE A 712 -15.04 -35.53 19.68
N GLY A 713 -15.32 -35.17 18.43
CA GLY A 713 -14.91 -35.90 17.23
C GLY A 713 -16.08 -36.22 16.31
N VAL A 714 -15.76 -36.89 15.20
CA VAL A 714 -16.72 -37.31 14.18
C VAL A 714 -16.77 -38.83 14.09
N LEU A 715 -17.94 -39.40 13.79
CA LEU A 715 -18.05 -40.82 13.44
C LEU A 715 -17.64 -41.03 11.98
N GLN A 716 -16.60 -41.82 11.77
CA GLN A 716 -16.20 -42.26 10.43
C GLN A 716 -16.05 -43.79 10.44
N GLY A 717 -16.86 -44.48 9.62
CA GLY A 717 -16.86 -45.95 9.58
C GLY A 717 -17.24 -46.61 10.90
N GLY A 718 -18.02 -45.94 11.77
CA GLY A 718 -18.40 -46.42 13.11
C GLY A 718 -17.36 -46.19 14.21
N VAL A 719 -16.26 -45.50 13.90
CA VAL A 719 -15.17 -45.17 14.83
C VAL A 719 -15.21 -43.67 15.14
N LEU A 720 -15.02 -43.30 16.41
CA LEU A 720 -14.88 -41.90 16.83
C LEU A 720 -13.46 -41.42 16.51
N VAL A 721 -13.33 -40.46 15.59
CA VAL A 721 -12.04 -39.91 15.16
C VAL A 721 -11.95 -38.40 15.44
N PRO A 722 -10.73 -37.84 15.57
CA PRO A 722 -10.56 -36.40 15.80
C PRO A 722 -11.15 -35.57 14.66
N GLU A 723 -11.85 -34.48 15.01
CA GLU A 723 -12.17 -33.41 14.06
C GLU A 723 -10.88 -32.66 13.71
N THR A 724 -10.68 -32.33 12.43
CA THR A 724 -9.51 -31.59 11.96
C THR A 724 -9.91 -30.23 11.43
N VAL A 725 -9.06 -29.23 11.64
CA VAL A 725 -9.19 -27.87 11.12
C VAL A 725 -7.98 -27.51 10.27
N ALA A 726 -8.21 -26.75 9.20
CA ALA A 726 -7.12 -26.22 8.39
C ALA A 726 -6.40 -25.10 9.15
N VAL A 727 -5.08 -25.23 9.28
CA VAL A 727 -4.17 -24.27 9.87
C VAL A 727 -3.05 -24.04 8.86
N GLY A 728 -3.17 -22.99 8.06
CA GLY A 728 -2.36 -22.84 6.85
C GLY A 728 -2.58 -24.02 5.89
N GLU A 729 -1.50 -24.70 5.50
CA GLU A 729 -1.53 -25.88 4.62
C GLU A 729 -1.72 -27.21 5.38
N LEU A 730 -1.80 -27.17 6.72
CA LEU A 730 -1.85 -28.35 7.57
C LEU A 730 -3.26 -28.56 8.12
N GLU A 731 -3.84 -29.75 7.93
CA GLU A 731 -5.05 -30.14 8.64
C GLU A 731 -4.67 -30.71 10.01
N VAL A 732 -4.95 -29.96 11.07
CA VAL A 732 -4.54 -30.26 12.44
C VAL A 732 -5.76 -30.70 13.25
N GLY A 733 -5.60 -31.67 14.14
CA GLY A 733 -6.64 -32.01 15.12
C GLY A 733 -7.08 -30.78 15.90
N ARG A 734 -8.39 -30.49 15.90
CA ARG A 734 -8.99 -29.32 16.58
C ARG A 734 -8.62 -29.30 18.07
N PHE A 735 -8.51 -30.48 18.66
CA PHE A 735 -8.08 -30.72 20.04
C PHE A 735 -6.92 -31.72 20.05
N GLU A 736 -6.22 -31.81 21.19
CA GLU A 736 -5.44 -33.01 21.55
C GLU A 736 -6.33 -34.27 21.44
N VAL A 737 -5.75 -35.43 21.12
CA VAL A 737 -6.51 -36.69 21.03
C VAL A 737 -7.12 -37.00 22.40
N THR A 738 -8.44 -37.18 22.44
CA THR A 738 -9.16 -37.41 23.70
C THR A 738 -9.07 -38.87 24.15
N ARG A 739 -9.30 -39.13 25.45
CA ARG A 739 -9.38 -40.50 25.99
C ARG A 739 -10.46 -41.33 25.29
N ALA A 740 -11.61 -40.73 24.94
CA ALA A 740 -12.66 -41.44 24.20
C ALA A 740 -12.22 -41.85 22.79
N GLN A 741 -11.52 -40.97 22.09
CA GLN A 741 -10.97 -41.26 20.76
C GLN A 741 -9.88 -42.33 20.84
N PHE A 742 -9.00 -42.27 21.85
CA PHE A 742 -7.95 -43.26 22.04
C PHE A 742 -8.47 -44.62 22.52
N ALA A 743 -9.52 -44.67 23.34
CA ALA A 743 -10.15 -45.92 23.77
C ALA A 743 -10.83 -46.67 22.62
N ALA A 744 -11.24 -45.97 21.55
CA ALA A 744 -11.72 -46.62 20.33
C ALA A 744 -10.61 -47.43 19.63
N PHE A 745 -9.34 -47.03 19.80
CA PHE A 745 -8.16 -47.75 19.33
C PHE A 745 -7.70 -48.82 20.32
N ASP A 746 -7.64 -48.48 21.61
CA ASP A 746 -7.26 -49.40 22.69
C ASP A 746 -8.39 -49.53 23.73
N PRO A 747 -9.29 -50.52 23.58
CA PRO A 747 -10.40 -50.73 24.50
C PRO A 747 -9.99 -51.09 25.93
N ARG A 748 -8.70 -51.34 26.19
CA ARG A 748 -8.18 -51.58 27.54
C ARG A 748 -8.05 -50.28 28.35
N LEU A 749 -8.12 -49.11 27.70
CA LEU A 749 -8.14 -47.83 28.37
C LEU A 749 -9.46 -47.69 29.14
N ALA A 750 -9.39 -47.76 30.47
CA ALA A 750 -10.54 -47.52 31.33
C ALA A 750 -10.99 -46.06 31.23
N LEU A 751 -12.23 -45.84 30.80
CA LEU A 751 -12.90 -44.54 30.76
C LEU A 751 -13.90 -44.44 31.92
N ALA A 752 -13.61 -43.59 32.91
CA ALA A 752 -14.62 -43.23 33.89
C ALA A 752 -15.62 -42.22 33.26
N PRO A 753 -16.90 -42.23 33.67
CA PRO A 753 -17.87 -41.24 33.20
C PRO A 753 -17.36 -39.80 33.47
N GLY A 754 -17.36 -38.95 32.45
CA GLY A 754 -16.86 -37.56 32.52
C GLY A 754 -15.40 -37.37 32.08
N GLU A 755 -14.65 -38.44 31.83
CA GLU A 755 -13.26 -38.36 31.34
C GLU A 755 -13.15 -38.41 29.81
N GLU A 756 -14.27 -38.51 29.08
CA GLU A 756 -14.30 -38.77 27.64
C GLU A 756 -13.50 -37.73 26.85
N ASN A 757 -13.52 -36.48 27.31
CA ASN A 757 -12.89 -35.34 26.68
C ASN A 757 -11.62 -34.86 27.38
N LEU A 758 -11.07 -35.60 28.36
CA LEU A 758 -9.70 -35.35 28.80
C LEU A 758 -8.75 -35.75 27.66
N PRO A 759 -7.61 -35.06 27.48
CA PRO A 759 -6.59 -35.52 26.56
C PRO A 759 -6.07 -36.89 27.02
N VAL A 760 -5.72 -37.74 26.07
CA VAL A 760 -5.00 -38.97 26.39
C VAL A 760 -3.57 -38.61 26.80
N ALA A 761 -3.14 -39.16 27.93
CA ALA A 761 -1.81 -38.96 28.49
C ALA A 761 -1.22 -40.29 28.94
N GLY A 762 0.10 -40.35 29.14
CA GLY A 762 0.80 -41.60 29.49
C GLY A 762 1.01 -42.53 28.30
N VAL A 763 0.90 -42.01 27.08
CA VAL A 763 1.08 -42.79 25.84
C VAL A 763 2.55 -42.80 25.42
N SER A 764 3.07 -43.97 25.03
CA SER A 764 4.39 -44.06 24.44
C SER A 764 4.37 -43.58 22.99
N PHE A 765 5.54 -43.21 22.46
CA PHE A 765 5.68 -42.87 21.05
C PHE A 765 5.17 -43.97 20.10
N GLN A 766 5.44 -45.25 20.42
CA GLN A 766 4.93 -46.36 19.59
C GLN A 766 3.40 -46.46 19.63
N GLN A 767 2.79 -46.20 20.78
CA GLN A 767 1.32 -46.19 20.90
C GLN A 767 0.72 -45.02 20.11
N ALA A 768 1.35 -43.84 20.15
CA ALA A 768 0.93 -42.67 19.40
C ALA A 768 1.02 -42.91 17.88
N GLN A 769 2.11 -43.51 17.40
CA GLN A 769 2.26 -43.92 15.99
C GLN A 769 1.23 -44.97 15.58
N ALA A 770 1.00 -45.99 16.43
CA ALA A 770 0.04 -47.05 16.15
C ALA A 770 -1.40 -46.50 16.08
N TYR A 771 -1.74 -45.54 16.95
CA TYR A 771 -3.03 -44.84 16.90
C TYR A 771 -3.23 -44.10 15.58
N ALA A 772 -2.24 -43.30 15.15
CA ALA A 772 -2.33 -42.54 13.91
C ALA A 772 -2.42 -43.46 12.68
N ALA A 773 -1.65 -44.55 12.65
CA ALA A 773 -1.72 -45.56 11.59
C ALA A 773 -3.09 -46.26 11.54
N TRP A 774 -3.63 -46.61 12.71
CA TRP A 774 -4.97 -47.21 12.82
C TRP A 774 -6.07 -46.24 12.36
N LEU A 775 -5.98 -44.96 12.71
CA LEU A 775 -6.89 -43.92 12.19
C LEU A 775 -6.83 -43.86 10.67
N ALA A 776 -5.63 -43.90 10.09
CA ALA A 776 -5.46 -43.84 8.64
C ALA A 776 -6.10 -45.05 7.95
N GLU A 777 -5.91 -46.26 8.49
CA GLU A 777 -6.54 -47.48 7.99
C GLU A 777 -8.08 -47.42 8.05
N ARG A 778 -8.64 -46.93 9.17
CA ARG A 778 -10.09 -46.91 9.40
C ARG A 778 -10.82 -45.84 8.60
N THR A 779 -10.17 -44.73 8.32
CA THR A 779 -10.79 -43.56 7.68
C THR A 779 -10.46 -43.43 6.19
N GLY A 780 -9.39 -44.07 5.72
CA GLY A 780 -8.84 -43.85 4.38
C GLY A 780 -8.17 -42.49 4.20
N ARG A 781 -8.02 -41.69 5.27
CA ARG A 781 -7.29 -40.40 5.28
C ARG A 781 -5.88 -40.61 5.83
N ALA A 782 -4.91 -39.85 5.36
CA ALA A 782 -3.51 -39.98 5.78
C ALA A 782 -3.24 -39.33 7.15
N PHE A 783 -3.83 -39.87 8.23
CA PHE A 783 -3.53 -39.43 9.60
C PHE A 783 -2.10 -39.82 10.01
N ARG A 784 -1.39 -38.89 10.64
CA ARG A 784 -0.04 -39.09 11.20
C ARG A 784 0.17 -38.20 12.43
N LEU A 785 1.27 -38.46 13.14
CA LEU A 785 1.81 -37.49 14.10
C LEU A 785 2.44 -36.31 13.34
N PRO A 786 2.45 -35.10 13.94
CA PRO A 786 3.19 -33.97 13.39
C PRO A 786 4.69 -34.30 13.32
N THR A 787 5.38 -33.72 12.34
CA THR A 787 6.84 -33.67 12.36
C THR A 787 7.32 -32.72 13.46
N LEU A 788 8.58 -32.85 13.89
CA LEU A 788 9.17 -31.97 14.90
C LEU A 788 9.00 -30.48 14.53
N GLU A 789 9.30 -30.12 13.29
CA GLU A 789 9.16 -28.75 12.77
C GLU A 789 7.70 -28.26 12.79
N GLU A 790 6.74 -29.10 12.40
CA GLU A 790 5.31 -28.76 12.47
C GLU A 790 4.85 -28.57 13.91
N ALA A 791 5.29 -29.43 14.83
CA ALA A 791 4.93 -29.35 16.25
C ALA A 791 5.55 -28.14 16.95
N GLU A 792 6.81 -27.82 16.66
CA GLU A 792 7.50 -26.63 17.18
C GLU A 792 6.83 -25.35 16.68
N LYS A 793 6.49 -25.27 15.39
CA LYS A 793 5.76 -24.14 14.83
C LYS A 793 4.39 -23.95 15.47
N LEU A 794 3.63 -25.03 15.62
CA LEU A 794 2.33 -25.00 16.30
C LEU A 794 2.46 -24.55 17.77
N ALA A 795 3.56 -24.88 18.44
CA ALA A 795 3.84 -24.46 19.81
C ALA A 795 4.34 -23.00 19.92
N GLU A 796 5.15 -22.52 18.98
CA GLU A 796 5.63 -21.12 18.93
C GLU A 796 4.48 -20.13 18.70
N ASP A 797 3.55 -20.48 17.81
CA ASP A 797 2.38 -19.67 17.52
C ASP A 797 1.35 -19.71 18.67
N ALA A 798 1.42 -20.72 19.53
CA ALA A 798 0.56 -20.86 20.68
C ALA A 798 0.80 -19.70 21.67
N GLY A 799 -0.27 -19.07 22.17
CA GLY A 799 -0.19 -17.92 23.07
C GLY A 799 0.46 -18.26 24.44
N ARG A 800 0.18 -17.46 25.47
CA ARG A 800 0.74 -17.69 26.83
C ARG A 800 -0.30 -17.97 27.92
N ASN A 801 -1.52 -18.35 27.55
CA ASN A 801 -2.67 -18.43 28.46
C ASN A 801 -3.25 -19.86 28.61
N GLY A 802 -2.55 -20.89 28.15
CA GLY A 802 -3.01 -22.28 28.22
C GLY A 802 -2.81 -22.96 29.58
N ASN A 803 -2.93 -24.29 29.61
CA ASN A 803 -2.93 -25.09 30.85
C ASN A 803 -1.52 -25.56 31.22
N THR A 804 -0.73 -24.68 31.84
CA THR A 804 0.67 -24.93 32.24
C THR A 804 0.87 -24.86 33.76
N LEU A 805 2.07 -25.20 34.24
CA LEU A 805 2.38 -25.10 35.68
C LEU A 805 2.28 -23.66 36.19
N ASP A 806 2.60 -22.65 35.37
CA ASP A 806 2.44 -21.23 35.70
C ASP A 806 1.01 -20.89 36.14
N ARG A 807 0.02 -21.48 35.45
CA ARG A 807 -1.40 -21.28 35.76
C ARG A 807 -1.77 -21.82 37.13
N TRP A 808 -1.31 -23.03 37.45
CA TRP A 808 -1.60 -23.69 38.72
C TRP A 808 -0.80 -23.11 39.88
N ALA A 809 0.40 -22.62 39.62
CA ALA A 809 1.25 -21.93 40.60
C ALA A 809 0.76 -20.51 40.89
N GLY A 810 0.10 -19.84 39.93
CA GLY A 810 -0.34 -18.45 40.03
C GLY A 810 0.78 -17.42 39.82
N TYR A 811 1.97 -17.86 39.39
CA TYR A 811 3.14 -17.06 39.03
C TYR A 811 4.01 -17.89 38.06
N SER A 812 4.99 -17.28 37.39
CA SER A 812 5.94 -18.00 36.54
C SER A 812 7.06 -18.62 37.37
N PRO A 813 7.08 -19.96 37.57
CA PRO A 813 8.06 -20.61 38.43
C PRO A 813 9.44 -20.63 37.75
N ASN A 814 10.48 -20.29 38.50
CA ASN A 814 11.86 -20.47 38.04
C ASN A 814 12.29 -21.95 38.17
N PRO A 815 13.49 -22.35 37.73
CA PRO A 815 13.94 -23.75 37.82
C PRO A 815 14.01 -24.33 39.25
N ASP A 816 14.26 -23.51 40.27
CA ASP A 816 14.26 -23.95 41.69
C ASP A 816 12.84 -24.20 42.19
N ASP A 817 11.92 -23.26 41.93
CA ASP A 817 10.51 -23.37 42.28
C ASP A 817 9.86 -24.57 41.58
N THR A 818 10.22 -24.82 40.32
CA THR A 818 9.73 -25.96 39.54
C THR A 818 10.08 -27.30 40.19
N ARG A 819 11.33 -27.47 40.65
CA ARG A 819 11.75 -28.67 41.39
C ARG A 819 10.98 -28.84 42.69
N ALA A 820 10.70 -27.75 43.40
CA ALA A 820 9.90 -27.80 44.63
C ALA A 820 8.44 -28.17 44.34
N LEU A 821 7.84 -27.55 43.33
CA LEU A 821 6.47 -27.80 42.89
C LEU A 821 6.29 -29.24 42.40
N HIS A 822 7.23 -29.83 41.66
CA HIS A 822 7.16 -31.23 41.22
C HIS A 822 7.06 -32.22 42.39
N ARG A 823 7.70 -31.94 43.54
CA ARG A 823 7.53 -32.75 44.76
C ARG A 823 6.14 -32.62 45.37
N THR A 824 5.52 -31.45 45.24
CA THR A 824 4.12 -31.23 45.65
C THR A 824 3.17 -31.93 44.69
N LEU A 825 3.41 -31.85 43.38
CA LEU A 825 2.59 -32.52 42.36
C LEU A 825 2.62 -34.05 42.50
N ALA A 826 3.73 -34.63 42.97
CA ALA A 826 3.83 -36.08 43.23
C ALA A 826 2.87 -36.59 44.33
N GLN A 827 2.24 -35.69 45.11
CA GLN A 827 1.22 -36.04 46.09
C GLN A 827 -0.20 -36.11 45.49
N LEU A 828 -0.37 -35.65 44.25
CA LEU A 828 -1.62 -35.70 43.51
C LEU A 828 -1.70 -36.96 42.64
N PRO A 829 -2.91 -37.42 42.28
CA PRO A 829 -3.07 -38.45 41.27
C PRO A 829 -2.40 -38.09 39.94
N ALA A 830 -1.90 -39.09 39.21
CA ALA A 830 -1.34 -38.87 37.87
C ALA A 830 -2.37 -38.19 36.94
N GLY A 831 -1.97 -37.11 36.26
CA GLY A 831 -2.86 -36.35 35.39
C GLY A 831 -3.84 -35.43 36.11
N ALA A 832 -3.71 -35.20 37.42
CA ALA A 832 -4.63 -34.35 38.20
C ALA A 832 -4.75 -32.91 37.70
N LEU A 833 -3.77 -32.41 36.92
CA LEU A 833 -3.81 -31.07 36.33
C LEU A 833 -4.40 -31.01 34.92
N LEU A 834 -4.79 -32.16 34.33
CA LEU A 834 -5.41 -32.20 33.02
C LEU A 834 -6.81 -31.60 33.06
N LEU A 835 -7.12 -30.76 32.08
CA LEU A 835 -8.43 -30.20 31.85
C LEU A 835 -9.07 -30.87 30.63
N PRO A 836 -10.41 -30.99 30.57
CA PRO A 836 -11.08 -31.41 29.35
C PRO A 836 -10.65 -30.51 28.17
N VAL A 837 -10.42 -31.08 27.00
CA VAL A 837 -10.00 -30.33 25.82
C VAL A 837 -10.99 -29.18 25.52
N GLY A 838 -10.44 -28.05 25.08
CA GLY A 838 -11.17 -26.80 24.84
C GLY A 838 -11.65 -26.09 26.09
N SER A 839 -11.10 -26.38 27.28
CA SER A 839 -11.46 -25.65 28.50
C SER A 839 -10.90 -24.22 28.56
N LEU A 840 -9.94 -23.90 27.69
CA LEU A 840 -9.35 -22.59 27.54
C LEU A 840 -9.68 -22.00 26.16
N ALA A 841 -9.40 -20.70 25.98
CA ALA A 841 -9.66 -20.03 24.71
C ALA A 841 -8.89 -20.70 23.56
N PRO A 842 -9.48 -20.80 22.36
CA PRO A 842 -8.79 -21.35 21.22
C PRO A 842 -7.65 -20.44 20.78
N TRP A 843 -6.72 -21.06 20.09
CA TRP A 843 -5.75 -20.42 19.26
C TRP A 843 -6.35 -20.12 17.87
N ALA A 844 -6.07 -18.90 17.40
CA ALA A 844 -6.47 -18.34 16.11
C ALA A 844 -8.00 -18.36 15.83
N ALA A 845 -8.41 -17.74 14.72
CA ALA A 845 -9.83 -17.64 14.35
C ALA A 845 -10.39 -19.00 13.87
N GLU A 846 -9.51 -19.90 13.45
CA GLU A 846 -9.76 -21.24 12.91
C GLU A 846 -10.18 -22.24 14.02
N GLY A 847 -9.89 -21.90 15.29
CA GLY A 847 -10.44 -22.58 16.45
C GLY A 847 -9.72 -23.88 16.83
N VAL A 848 -8.39 -23.87 16.87
CA VAL A 848 -7.57 -24.97 17.43
C VAL A 848 -7.44 -24.76 18.93
N PHE A 849 -7.53 -25.81 19.73
CA PHE A 849 -7.44 -25.73 21.19
C PHE A 849 -6.23 -26.50 21.73
N ASP A 850 -5.85 -26.15 22.96
CA ASP A 850 -4.90 -26.89 23.79
C ASP A 850 -3.51 -27.05 23.16
N LEU A 851 -3.09 -26.14 22.28
CA LEU A 851 -1.70 -26.10 21.76
C LEU A 851 -0.69 -25.62 22.82
N ASP A 852 -1.19 -25.06 23.92
CA ASP A 852 -0.43 -24.28 24.88
C ASP A 852 -0.48 -24.84 26.31
N GLY A 853 -0.37 -26.15 26.48
CA GLY A 853 -0.51 -26.82 27.77
C GLY A 853 -1.44 -28.02 27.69
N ASN A 854 -1.90 -28.52 28.83
CA ASN A 854 -2.51 -29.84 29.02
C ASN A 854 -1.48 -30.97 28.90
N VAL A 855 -1.16 -31.42 27.69
CA VAL A 855 -0.12 -32.44 27.45
C VAL A 855 0.93 -31.94 26.46
N ALA A 856 2.19 -32.27 26.71
CA ALA A 856 3.20 -32.13 25.68
C ALA A 856 3.01 -33.26 24.65
N GLU A 857 3.16 -32.96 23.37
CA GLU A 857 2.70 -33.80 22.28
C GLU A 857 3.86 -34.56 21.61
N TRP A 858 3.61 -35.82 21.23
CA TRP A 858 4.56 -36.58 20.41
C TRP A 858 4.67 -36.05 18.99
N ALA A 859 5.90 -35.72 18.59
CA ALA A 859 6.30 -35.37 17.24
C ALA A 859 7.34 -36.36 16.69
N VAL A 860 7.44 -36.42 15.36
CA VAL A 860 8.39 -37.29 14.65
C VAL A 860 9.59 -36.47 14.20
N ALA A 861 10.78 -36.79 14.72
CA ALA A 861 12.03 -36.19 14.28
C ALA A 861 12.45 -36.69 12.88
N SER A 862 13.40 -36.00 12.25
CA SER A 862 13.87 -36.30 10.89
C SER A 862 14.50 -37.70 10.74
N ASP A 863 15.00 -38.28 11.83
CA ASP A 863 15.52 -39.65 11.89
C ASP A 863 14.44 -40.72 12.16
N GLY A 864 13.18 -40.31 12.33
CA GLY A 864 12.04 -41.16 12.65
C GLY A 864 11.87 -41.48 14.14
N SER A 865 12.72 -40.93 15.02
CA SER A 865 12.56 -41.03 16.46
C SER A 865 11.45 -40.12 16.98
N GLY A 866 10.92 -40.42 18.16
CA GLY A 866 9.89 -39.64 18.82
C GLY A 866 10.48 -38.59 19.73
N GLN A 867 10.00 -37.35 19.60
CA GLN A 867 10.32 -36.25 20.52
C GLN A 867 9.02 -35.67 21.08
N VAL A 868 9.08 -35.21 22.33
CA VAL A 868 7.95 -34.55 23.00
C VAL A 868 8.14 -33.05 22.87
N VAL A 869 7.13 -32.37 22.36
CA VAL A 869 7.18 -30.94 22.00
C VAL A 869 6.01 -30.21 22.64
N GLY A 870 6.19 -28.93 22.94
CA GLY A 870 5.14 -28.06 23.48
C GLY A 870 5.07 -28.02 25.00
N ALA A 871 4.22 -27.13 25.50
CA ALA A 871 3.99 -26.95 26.92
C ALA A 871 3.05 -28.03 27.48
N SER A 872 3.14 -28.31 28.78
CA SER A 872 2.27 -29.26 29.49
C SER A 872 1.85 -28.70 30.85
N ALA A 873 0.81 -29.29 31.45
CA ALA A 873 0.28 -28.82 32.73
C ALA A 873 1.28 -28.94 33.90
N ASP A 874 2.30 -29.78 33.79
CA ASP A 874 3.34 -30.00 34.79
C ASP A 874 4.66 -29.24 34.52
N LEU A 875 4.76 -28.49 33.42
CA LEU A 875 5.96 -27.72 33.09
C LEU A 875 5.74 -26.21 33.18
N PRO A 876 6.74 -25.45 33.67
CA PRO A 876 6.72 -23.99 33.62
C PRO A 876 7.07 -23.50 32.21
N ARG A 877 6.78 -22.22 31.92
CA ARG A 877 7.21 -21.58 30.67
C ARG A 877 8.65 -21.07 30.66
N ASP A 878 9.31 -21.04 31.81
CA ASP A 878 10.71 -20.59 31.87
C ASP A 878 11.59 -21.55 31.05
N GLU A 879 12.13 -21.07 29.92
CA GLU A 879 12.98 -21.83 29.00
C GLU A 879 14.24 -22.39 29.68
N ARG A 880 14.63 -21.85 30.84
CA ARG A 880 15.75 -22.37 31.64
C ARG A 880 15.37 -23.61 32.43
N SER A 881 14.08 -23.94 32.51
CA SER A 881 13.59 -25.19 33.10
C SER A 881 13.73 -26.31 32.07
N THR A 882 14.82 -27.07 32.15
CA THR A 882 15.15 -28.13 31.19
C THR A 882 14.52 -29.50 31.52
N ALA A 883 13.55 -29.53 32.44
CA ALA A 883 12.87 -30.78 32.81
C ALA A 883 11.90 -31.20 31.69
N PRO A 884 11.93 -32.48 31.24
CA PRO A 884 10.93 -32.97 30.29
C PRO A 884 9.56 -33.14 30.96
N ALA A 885 8.50 -33.10 30.15
CA ALA A 885 7.15 -33.39 30.63
C ALA A 885 7.13 -34.83 31.18
N THR A 886 6.45 -35.04 32.31
CA THR A 886 6.34 -36.39 32.85
C THR A 886 5.39 -37.23 31.99
N PRO A 887 5.48 -38.57 32.02
CA PRO A 887 4.59 -39.42 31.23
C PRO A 887 3.10 -39.11 31.44
N ALA A 888 2.71 -38.73 32.66
CA ALA A 888 1.33 -38.38 33.01
C ALA A 888 0.79 -37.14 32.28
N TYR A 889 1.66 -36.35 31.64
CA TYR A 889 1.33 -35.15 30.87
C TYR A 889 1.98 -35.18 29.48
N THR A 890 2.28 -36.38 28.97
CA THR A 890 2.72 -36.60 27.58
C THR A 890 1.61 -37.29 26.79
N GLY A 891 1.17 -36.67 25.70
CA GLY A 891 0.06 -37.10 24.88
C GLY A 891 0.34 -36.97 23.38
N LEU A 892 -0.71 -36.77 22.59
CA LEU A 892 -0.58 -36.61 21.14
C LEU A 892 -1.69 -35.77 20.53
N ARG A 893 -1.36 -35.19 19.39
CA ARG A 893 -2.28 -34.69 18.38
C ARG A 893 -2.01 -35.40 17.07
N VAL A 894 -3.00 -35.38 16.18
CA VAL A 894 -2.87 -35.89 14.83
C VAL A 894 -2.97 -34.76 13.81
N VAL A 895 -2.30 -34.95 12.69
CA VAL A 895 -2.42 -34.11 11.50
C VAL A 895 -2.75 -34.99 10.29
N VAL A 896 -3.31 -34.40 9.25
CA VAL A 896 -3.69 -35.10 8.01
C VAL A 896 -2.81 -34.62 6.86
N GLY A 897 -2.16 -35.57 6.19
CA GLY A 897 -1.29 -35.31 5.04
C GLY A 897 -0.11 -36.28 4.97
N PRO A 898 0.55 -36.42 3.81
CA PRO A 898 1.76 -37.25 3.70
C PRO A 898 2.90 -36.71 4.59
N LEU A 899 3.84 -37.58 4.98
CA LEU A 899 5.09 -37.13 5.59
C LEU A 899 5.90 -36.32 4.56
N PRO A 900 6.36 -35.10 4.89
CA PRO A 900 7.27 -34.37 4.03
C PRO A 900 8.52 -35.22 3.74
N GLY A 901 8.84 -35.48 2.47
CA GLY A 901 10.14 -36.04 2.08
C GLY A 901 10.25 -37.53 1.74
N ARG A 902 9.17 -38.34 1.77
CA ARG A 902 9.19 -39.67 1.11
C ARG A 902 8.48 -39.60 -0.24
N GLY A 903 9.26 -39.27 -1.28
CA GLY A 903 8.85 -39.40 -2.67
C GLY A 903 8.34 -40.82 -2.96
N ALA A 904 7.25 -40.89 -3.73
CA ALA A 904 6.59 -42.12 -4.12
C ALA A 904 7.55 -43.04 -4.90
N THR A 905 8.09 -44.08 -4.26
CA THR A 905 8.48 -45.36 -4.88
C THR A 905 8.77 -46.42 -3.80
N SER A 906 7.85 -47.36 -3.59
CA SER A 906 8.14 -48.79 -3.41
C SER A 906 6.84 -49.56 -3.13
N GLY A 907 6.62 -50.66 -3.86
CA GLY A 907 5.51 -51.59 -3.66
C GLY A 907 5.49 -52.28 -2.28
N PRO A 908 4.56 -53.21 -2.06
CA PRO A 908 4.24 -53.74 -0.74
C PRO A 908 5.42 -54.55 -0.18
N VAL A 909 6.02 -54.05 0.91
CA VAL A 909 6.92 -54.84 1.75
C VAL A 909 6.06 -55.49 2.83
N GLY A 910 5.89 -56.80 2.74
CA GLY A 910 5.14 -57.59 3.71
C GLY A 910 5.77 -57.55 5.09
N TRP A 911 4.98 -57.16 6.08
CA TRP A 911 5.29 -57.40 7.49
C TRP A 911 4.69 -58.75 7.89
N GLY A 912 5.58 -59.63 8.36
CA GLY A 912 5.27 -60.99 8.75
C GLY A 912 4.23 -61.06 9.88
N ALA A 913 3.41 -62.10 9.80
CA ALA A 913 2.37 -62.45 10.75
C ALA A 913 2.89 -62.54 12.19
N ILE A 914 2.21 -61.85 13.11
CA ILE A 914 2.19 -62.21 14.53
C ILE A 914 0.81 -62.80 14.79
N GLN A 915 0.76 -64.13 14.92
CA GLN A 915 -0.45 -64.87 15.25
C GLN A 915 -0.90 -64.62 16.71
N PRO A 916 -2.21 -64.66 16.99
CA PRO A 916 -2.74 -64.61 18.35
C PRO A 916 -2.55 -65.96 19.08
N PRO A 917 -2.39 -65.97 20.43
CA PRO A 917 -2.32 -67.21 21.18
C PRO A 917 -3.66 -67.95 21.18
N ALA A 918 -3.56 -69.27 21.03
CA ALA A 918 -4.63 -70.22 20.76
C ALA A 918 -5.64 -70.39 21.92
N ARG A 919 -6.89 -70.65 21.53
CA ARG A 919 -7.94 -71.22 22.38
C ARG A 919 -7.58 -72.66 22.73
N GLN A 920 -7.54 -73.00 24.02
CA GLN A 920 -7.72 -74.37 24.50
C GLN A 920 -9.21 -74.59 24.79
N ALA A 921 -9.77 -75.62 24.16
CA ALA A 921 -11.08 -76.16 24.48
C ALA A 921 -10.92 -77.47 25.26
N GLY A 922 -11.71 -77.60 26.32
CA GLY A 922 -12.06 -78.85 26.99
C GLY A 922 -12.83 -78.55 28.27
N SER A 923 -13.84 -79.27 28.71
CA SER A 923 -14.82 -80.16 28.06
C SER A 923 -15.95 -80.35 29.06
N ALA A 924 -17.19 -80.41 28.58
CA ALA A 924 -18.35 -81.13 29.12
C ALA A 924 -18.81 -80.92 30.58
N GLY A 925 -20.10 -80.57 30.74
CA GLY A 925 -20.84 -80.89 31.98
C GLY A 925 -22.13 -80.11 32.25
N ARG A 926 -23.25 -80.55 31.64
CA ARG A 926 -24.66 -80.52 32.11
C ARG A 926 -25.03 -79.47 33.20
N GLY A 927 -25.79 -78.40 32.94
CA GLY A 927 -27.28 -78.34 32.88
C GLY A 927 -27.95 -78.39 34.28
N PRO A 928 -29.20 -77.94 34.51
CA PRO A 928 -30.01 -76.88 33.89
C PRO A 928 -30.75 -75.98 34.94
N ARG A 929 -31.62 -75.08 34.44
CA ARG A 929 -32.80 -74.45 35.10
C ARG A 929 -32.56 -73.28 36.09
N GLY A 930 -32.81 -72.09 35.56
CA GLY A 930 -33.91 -71.21 35.96
C GLY A 930 -33.96 -70.73 37.42
N ARG A 931 -33.67 -69.45 37.62
CA ARG A 931 -34.65 -68.38 37.77
C ARG A 931 -33.97 -67.03 37.58
#